data_AF-A0A2M7VSN0-F1
#
_entry.id   AF-A0A2M7VSN0-F1
#
_cell.length_a   1.000
_cell.length_b   1.000
_cell.length_c   1.000
_cell.angle_alpha   90.00
_cell.angle_beta   90.00
_cell.angle_gamma   90.00
#
_symmetry.space_group_name_H-M   'P 1'
#
loop_
_entity.id
_entity.type
_entity.pdbx_description
1 polymer ?
#
loop_
_entity_poly.entity_id
_entity_poly.type
_entity_poly.pdbx_seq_one_letter_code
_entity_poly.pdbx_strand_id
1 'polypeptide(L)'
;MKVSITNLAAYKFTRIFRNSLLMYKVTKIIITLFLLIVFSLNVKSSIISNGFEALQMHDYFKAKKLFYKALKKQPAAAGYGLSVIYSRNNNPFYNLDSALHYSKISVDAFWTKTAEKQKLKIKSLGVDSISVCEQRAIVDELCFAYAVGLNTIEAYSYFISKNTEAIQLNQAIKKRNEIAFETAKKMNTSIAYKNFVTTYPNAEQINEVNIRYEQQLFKEYTNINTVESNLKFMNDYPTNSYVKQAEENVYEIFTQHKTIEEYYSFVKQYPSNRLVEKAWRNIYNLATQIKTPQNIKAFLIQFPDYPFKEELDEDFILANTKYYKIRKDNLWGFVDEQLNEVIPIIYSWVGNFSEGAAAVKLNEKVGFINKKNTPVIPFEYDDAETFINGLAIVSKDEKFGLINRSGEIIVPIMYDEIGEVNHTFISIELNGKYGFIDRKGNLKVGLQFESVGDFSNGIAYVKQNGLYGIIDTNLFYVVKPKYQWIDNLENTFIRVKEKDLFGVINTKSEYIVQSIYTQISEIENGLALVVKDNWYGFIDGNGAVKIPINIPYQEGVLNWGLFSKQGYARIFKEDKFGLIDTLGVQFIPALFEDVGDVSNHLIAIKRKGKWGYCDFDTKLKIPYNFEAVSAFYKGVAIVKSDGKYGLIDEKGSFKFEQKYESMEWINKDYLLVQLDENDGIINLKNEIILPLNYTKIEFTSDKTMLMLYQEDEFSYKKIEEVFKK
;
A
#
# COMPACT_ATOMS: atom_id res chain seq x y z
N MET A 1 7.29 -29.61 48.26
CA MET A 1 7.95 -30.47 49.27
C MET A 1 9.37 -29.95 49.49
N LYS A 2 9.75 -29.79 50.77
CA LYS A 2 11.10 -29.60 51.35
C LYS A 2 11.88 -28.29 51.09
N VAL A 3 11.54 -27.29 51.93
CA VAL A 3 12.38 -26.47 52.83
C VAL A 3 13.74 -25.94 52.33
N SER A 4 13.87 -24.62 52.25
CA SER A 4 15.04 -23.85 52.72
C SER A 4 14.77 -22.32 52.74
N ILE A 5 14.23 -21.85 53.87
CA ILE A 5 14.55 -20.60 54.59
C ILE A 5 14.70 -19.31 53.76
N THR A 6 13.57 -18.63 53.58
CA THR A 6 13.48 -17.16 53.51
C THR A 6 13.47 -16.55 54.91
N ASN A 7 13.82 -15.26 54.97
CA ASN A 7 13.77 -14.34 56.13
C ASN A 7 15.00 -14.30 57.06
N LEU A 8 16.06 -13.61 56.60
CA LEU A 8 16.79 -12.67 57.47
C LEU A 8 17.40 -11.48 56.69
N ALA A 9 16.76 -11.05 55.60
CA ALA A 9 17.17 -9.90 54.77
C ALA A 9 16.61 -8.55 55.27
N ALA A 10 15.97 -8.51 56.44
CA ALA A 10 15.43 -7.28 57.03
C ALA A 10 16.27 -6.73 58.22
N TYR A 11 17.49 -7.23 58.45
CA TYR A 11 18.30 -6.81 59.61
C TYR A 11 19.77 -6.54 59.31
N LYS A 12 20.11 -5.92 58.17
CA LYS A 12 21.51 -5.50 57.94
C LYS A 12 21.74 -4.31 56.99
N PHE A 13 20.69 -3.53 56.67
CA PHE A 13 20.83 -2.34 55.81
C PHE A 13 20.49 -0.99 56.46
N THR A 14 20.30 -0.95 57.78
CA THR A 14 20.03 0.27 58.57
C THR A 14 21.04 0.48 59.70
N ARG A 15 22.34 0.22 59.45
CA ARG A 15 23.39 0.53 60.44
C ARG A 15 24.76 0.92 59.85
N ILE A 16 24.77 1.62 58.72
CA ILE A 16 26.02 2.21 58.19
C ILE A 16 25.93 3.74 57.99
N PHE A 17 24.73 4.34 58.04
CA PHE A 17 24.56 5.80 57.97
C PHE A 17 24.18 6.48 59.29
N ARG A 18 24.44 5.82 60.42
CA ARG A 18 24.25 6.42 61.75
C ARG A 18 25.36 5.97 62.70
N ASN A 19 26.59 6.39 62.41
CA ASN A 19 27.70 6.40 63.38
C ASN A 19 28.75 7.49 63.12
N SER A 20 28.42 8.51 62.32
CA SER A 20 29.13 9.80 62.29
C SER A 20 28.88 10.66 63.54
N LEU A 21 28.16 10.13 64.55
CA LEU A 21 27.92 10.78 65.84
C LEU A 21 28.45 9.98 67.05
N LEU A 22 29.20 8.89 66.85
CA LEU A 22 29.85 8.13 67.93
C LEU A 22 31.37 8.31 67.98
N MET A 23 31.91 9.28 67.24
CA MET A 23 33.31 9.74 67.30
C MET A 23 33.55 10.83 68.37
N TYR A 24 32.65 10.97 69.35
CA TYR A 24 32.84 11.87 70.49
C TYR A 24 32.79 11.18 71.86
N LYS A 25 32.77 9.84 71.92
CA LYS A 25 32.75 9.08 73.19
C LYS A 25 33.52 7.76 73.16
N VAL A 26 34.71 7.74 72.53
CA VAL A 26 35.70 6.66 72.74
C VAL A 26 37.09 7.25 73.05
N THR A 27 37.11 8.35 73.80
CA THR A 27 38.33 8.89 74.46
C THR A 27 38.47 8.38 75.90
N LYS A 28 37.72 7.36 76.30
CA LYS A 28 37.83 6.66 77.58
C LYS A 28 37.36 5.22 77.35
N ILE A 29 38.30 4.29 77.24
CA ILE A 29 38.25 2.83 77.48
C ILE A 29 39.42 2.19 76.69
N ILE A 30 40.66 2.59 77.01
CA ILE A 30 41.89 1.78 76.90
C ILE A 30 42.82 2.19 78.06
N ILE A 31 42.28 2.27 79.28
CA ILE A 31 43.07 2.58 80.50
C ILE A 31 42.95 1.49 81.58
N THR A 32 42.18 0.43 81.38
CA THR A 32 42.01 -0.60 82.42
C THR A 32 42.01 -1.99 81.82
N LEU A 33 43.19 -2.47 81.41
CA LEU A 33 43.60 -3.88 81.53
C LEU A 33 45.08 -4.06 81.12
N PHE A 34 46.03 -3.65 81.95
CA PHE A 34 47.34 -4.33 82.13
C PHE A 34 48.16 -3.58 83.19
N LEU A 35 47.89 -3.89 84.46
CA LEU A 35 48.78 -3.57 85.57
C LEU A 35 48.94 -4.89 86.33
N LEU A 36 50.21 -5.27 86.56
CA LEU A 36 50.68 -6.47 87.26
C LEU A 36 50.62 -7.77 86.46
N ILE A 37 51.72 -8.10 85.79
CA ILE A 37 52.62 -9.19 86.20
C ILE A 37 54.03 -8.77 85.74
N VAL A 38 54.82 -8.33 86.72
CA VAL A 38 56.28 -8.27 86.61
C VAL A 38 56.77 -9.69 86.86
N PHE A 39 57.17 -10.39 85.79
CA PHE A 39 58.13 -11.47 85.92
C PHE A 39 59.39 -11.05 85.18
N SER A 40 60.37 -10.70 86.01
CA SER A 40 61.77 -10.48 85.67
C SER A 40 62.39 -11.75 85.12
N LEU A 41 62.66 -11.75 83.82
CA LEU A 41 63.81 -12.44 83.25
C LEU A 41 64.72 -11.37 82.66
N ASN A 42 65.95 -11.31 83.15
CA ASN A 42 67.04 -10.48 82.62
C ASN A 42 67.34 -10.91 81.17
N VAL A 43 66.58 -10.38 80.22
CA VAL A 43 66.97 -10.36 78.81
C VAL A 43 67.85 -9.14 78.63
N LYS A 44 69.13 -9.33 78.28
CA LYS A 44 70.01 -8.22 77.84
C LYS A 44 69.21 -7.33 76.89
N SER A 45 68.93 -6.08 77.29
CA SER A 45 68.02 -5.21 76.54
C SER A 45 68.57 -5.03 75.11
N SER A 46 67.86 -5.58 74.14
CA SER A 46 68.19 -5.47 72.72
C SER A 46 67.73 -4.11 72.21
N ILE A 47 68.45 -3.52 71.23
CA ILE A 47 68.05 -2.27 70.55
C ILE A 47 66.59 -2.34 70.07
N ILE A 48 66.14 -3.52 69.63
CA ILE A 48 64.76 -3.77 69.21
C ILE A 48 63.76 -3.76 70.38
N SER A 49 64.10 -4.38 71.51
CA SER A 49 63.23 -4.40 72.70
C SER A 49 62.96 -2.99 73.22
N ASN A 50 64.01 -2.17 73.32
CA ASN A 50 63.90 -0.78 73.77
C ASN A 50 63.15 0.10 72.75
N GLY A 51 63.19 -0.28 71.47
CA GLY A 51 62.41 0.38 70.41
C GLY A 51 60.91 0.17 70.59
N PHE A 52 60.48 -1.05 70.89
CA PHE A 52 59.07 -1.36 71.15
C PHE A 52 58.56 -0.78 72.47
N GLU A 53 59.39 -0.78 73.51
CA GLU A 53 59.06 -0.14 74.80
C GLU A 53 58.84 1.38 74.61
N ALA A 54 59.72 2.05 73.86
CA ALA A 54 59.56 3.45 73.50
C ALA A 54 58.29 3.70 72.64
N LEU A 55 57.97 2.80 71.71
CA LEU A 55 56.76 2.87 70.89
C LEU A 55 55.47 2.76 71.74
N GLN A 56 55.49 1.89 72.77
CA GLN A 56 54.40 1.72 73.72
C GLN A 56 54.21 2.95 74.61
N MET A 57 55.32 3.58 75.04
CA MET A 57 55.36 4.85 75.79
C MET A 57 55.04 6.09 74.93
N HIS A 58 54.75 5.92 73.63
CA HIS A 58 54.55 7.00 72.66
C HIS A 58 55.75 7.96 72.48
N ASP A 59 56.96 7.51 72.84
CA ASP A 59 58.21 8.20 72.52
C ASP A 59 58.65 7.84 71.08
N TYR A 60 57.95 8.43 70.11
CA TYR A 60 58.14 8.14 68.69
C TYR A 60 59.54 8.51 68.17
N PHE A 61 60.18 9.55 68.73
CA PHE A 61 61.52 9.97 68.33
C PHE A 61 62.57 8.91 68.71
N LYS A 62 62.52 8.44 69.95
CA LYS A 62 63.40 7.38 70.45
C LYS A 62 63.13 6.05 69.75
N ALA A 63 61.85 5.67 69.61
CA ALA A 63 61.45 4.45 68.93
C ALA A 63 61.95 4.42 67.47
N LYS A 64 61.70 5.49 66.70
CA LYS A 64 62.15 5.65 65.31
C LYS A 64 63.67 5.50 65.19
N LYS A 65 64.44 6.22 66.01
CA LYS A 65 65.92 6.15 66.01
C LYS A 65 66.42 4.73 66.27
N LEU A 66 65.81 4.03 67.23
CA LEU A 66 66.19 2.66 67.59
C LEU A 66 65.85 1.66 66.49
N PHE A 67 64.66 1.76 65.88
CA PHE A 67 64.27 0.89 64.77
C PHE A 67 65.15 1.12 63.52
N TYR A 68 65.49 2.37 63.17
CA TYR A 68 66.45 2.62 62.09
C TYR A 68 67.80 1.96 62.32
N LYS A 69 68.36 2.09 63.54
CA LYS A 69 69.63 1.45 63.91
C LYS A 69 69.56 -0.07 63.83
N ALA A 70 68.38 -0.64 64.09
CA ALA A 70 68.16 -2.08 64.04
C ALA A 70 67.79 -2.62 62.64
N LEU A 71 67.35 -1.77 61.71
CA LEU A 71 66.76 -2.17 60.42
C LEU A 71 67.66 -3.10 59.60
N LYS A 72 68.97 -2.85 59.56
CA LYS A 72 69.91 -3.70 58.83
C LYS A 72 70.08 -5.11 59.42
N LYS A 73 69.96 -5.24 60.75
CA LYS A 73 70.24 -6.50 61.48
C LYS A 73 68.96 -7.29 61.81
N GLN A 74 67.86 -6.60 62.05
CA GLN A 74 66.55 -7.19 62.40
C GLN A 74 65.44 -6.54 61.56
N PRO A 75 65.49 -6.68 60.22
CA PRO A 75 64.60 -5.97 59.30
C PRO A 75 63.11 -6.25 59.50
N ALA A 76 62.72 -7.47 59.88
CA ALA A 76 61.32 -7.80 60.16
C ALA A 76 60.75 -6.97 61.33
N ALA A 77 61.38 -7.05 62.51
CA ALA A 77 60.92 -6.34 63.70
C ALA A 77 61.10 -4.81 63.61
N ALA A 78 62.22 -4.35 63.04
CA ALA A 78 62.46 -2.93 62.83
C ALA A 78 61.52 -2.32 61.78
N GLY A 79 61.28 -3.03 60.67
CA GLY A 79 60.34 -2.62 59.63
C GLY A 79 58.91 -2.55 60.15
N TYR A 80 58.50 -3.54 60.97
CA TYR A 80 57.21 -3.52 61.65
C TYR A 80 57.07 -2.27 62.52
N GLY A 81 58.01 -2.03 63.43
CA GLY A 81 58.00 -0.87 64.32
C GLY A 81 57.99 0.47 63.58
N LEU A 82 58.80 0.62 62.52
CA LEU A 82 58.78 1.82 61.67
C LEU A 82 57.44 1.97 60.97
N SER A 83 56.86 0.91 60.41
CA SER A 83 55.56 1.00 59.72
C SER A 83 54.43 1.44 60.64
N VAL A 84 54.46 1.03 61.92
CA VAL A 84 53.50 1.47 62.95
C VAL A 84 53.67 2.96 63.26
N ILE A 85 54.90 3.45 63.37
CA ILE A 85 55.18 4.89 63.59
C ILE A 85 54.65 5.71 62.41
N TYR A 86 55.01 5.30 61.19
CA TYR A 86 54.69 6.05 59.98
C TYR A 86 53.21 6.01 59.59
N SER A 87 52.43 5.02 60.05
CA SER A 87 50.99 4.91 59.78
C SER A 87 50.08 5.63 60.78
N ARG A 88 50.60 6.06 61.93
CA ARG A 88 49.82 6.77 62.95
C ARG A 88 49.75 8.26 62.65
N ASN A 89 48.55 8.79 62.41
CA ASN A 89 48.34 10.21 62.08
C ASN A 89 48.51 11.19 63.26
N ASN A 90 48.74 10.68 64.47
CA ASN A 90 48.90 11.47 65.70
C ASN A 90 50.36 11.73 66.10
N ASN A 91 51.30 11.59 65.17
CA ASN A 91 52.71 11.86 65.41
C ASN A 91 53.37 12.57 64.20
N PRO A 92 54.48 13.31 64.40
CA PRO A 92 55.07 14.15 63.36
C PRO A 92 55.74 13.37 62.22
N PHE A 93 55.80 12.04 62.32
CA PHE A 93 56.38 11.18 61.30
C PHE A 93 55.34 10.53 60.41
N TYR A 94 54.05 10.80 60.56
CA TYR A 94 53.02 10.23 59.68
C TYR A 94 53.37 10.43 58.21
N ASN A 95 53.55 9.34 57.48
CA ASN A 95 53.86 9.34 56.05
C ASN A 95 53.53 7.96 55.46
N LEU A 96 52.50 7.90 54.62
CA LEU A 96 51.97 6.64 54.10
C LEU A 96 52.97 5.90 53.20
N ASP A 97 53.76 6.60 52.38
CA ASP A 97 54.79 5.96 51.54
C ASP A 97 55.88 5.29 52.38
N SER A 98 56.29 5.95 53.47
CA SER A 98 57.25 5.38 54.42
C SER A 98 56.64 4.21 55.18
N ALA A 99 55.38 4.31 55.60
CA ALA A 99 54.65 3.21 56.23
C ALA A 99 54.56 1.99 55.29
N LEU A 100 54.27 2.24 54.02
CA LEU A 100 54.20 1.23 52.96
C LEU A 100 55.56 0.58 52.72
N HIS A 101 56.61 1.39 52.60
CA HIS A 101 57.96 0.92 52.39
C HIS A 101 58.43 0.00 53.54
N TYR A 102 58.27 0.43 54.78
CA TYR A 102 58.72 -0.34 55.94
C TYR A 102 57.84 -1.56 56.23
N SER A 103 56.53 -1.51 55.94
CA SER A 103 55.67 -2.71 56.03
C SER A 103 56.06 -3.77 55.00
N LYS A 104 56.41 -3.38 53.76
CA LYS A 104 56.95 -4.33 52.76
C LYS A 104 58.26 -4.96 53.22
N ILE A 105 59.20 -4.15 53.73
CA ILE A 105 60.46 -4.66 54.29
C ILE A 105 60.17 -5.64 55.44
N SER A 106 59.22 -5.30 56.30
CA SER A 106 58.83 -6.14 57.44
C SER A 106 58.33 -7.51 56.99
N VAL A 107 57.36 -7.54 56.08
CA VAL A 107 56.73 -8.78 55.60
C VAL A 107 57.74 -9.62 54.82
N ASP A 108 58.44 -9.06 53.83
CA ASP A 108 59.46 -9.78 53.06
C ASP A 108 60.50 -10.40 54.00
N ALA A 109 61.11 -9.58 54.85
CA ALA A 109 62.18 -10.05 55.71
C ALA A 109 61.72 -11.08 56.74
N PHE A 110 60.46 -11.04 57.18
CA PHE A 110 59.92 -12.04 58.09
C PHE A 110 59.96 -13.44 57.46
N TRP A 111 59.58 -13.56 56.18
CA TRP A 111 59.54 -14.84 55.48
C TRP A 111 60.89 -15.24 54.88
N THR A 112 61.68 -14.29 54.36
CA THR A 112 62.88 -14.59 53.56
C THR A 112 64.19 -14.45 54.32
N LYS A 113 64.26 -13.63 55.37
CA LYS A 113 65.52 -13.21 56.02
C LYS A 113 65.61 -13.48 57.52
N THR A 114 64.51 -13.83 58.18
CA THR A 114 64.45 -13.99 59.64
C THR A 114 64.46 -15.48 60.02
N ALA A 115 65.49 -15.92 60.75
CA ALA A 115 65.59 -17.32 61.20
C ALA A 115 64.55 -17.65 62.28
N GLU A 116 64.12 -18.92 62.37
CA GLU A 116 63.08 -19.37 63.33
C GLU A 116 63.37 -19.00 64.79
N LYS A 117 64.63 -19.12 65.22
CA LYS A 117 65.05 -18.72 66.57
C LYS A 117 64.86 -17.21 66.83
N GLN A 118 64.98 -16.37 65.80
CA GLN A 118 64.73 -14.94 65.91
C GLN A 118 63.24 -14.62 65.86
N LYS A 119 62.44 -15.33 65.05
CA LYS A 119 60.97 -15.21 65.02
C LYS A 119 60.36 -15.43 66.41
N LEU A 120 60.80 -16.46 67.14
CA LEU A 120 60.37 -16.72 68.52
C LEU A 120 60.69 -15.56 69.48
N LYS A 121 61.83 -14.87 69.30
CA LYS A 121 62.24 -13.73 70.14
C LYS A 121 61.46 -12.45 69.86
N ILE A 122 61.09 -12.21 68.60
CA ILE A 122 60.33 -11.01 68.24
C ILE A 122 58.83 -11.22 68.48
N LYS A 123 58.37 -12.48 68.53
CA LYS A 123 57.01 -12.83 68.95
C LYS A 123 56.69 -12.37 70.38
N SER A 124 57.64 -12.50 71.32
CA SER A 124 57.46 -11.95 72.67
C SER A 124 57.39 -10.42 72.72
N LEU A 125 57.70 -9.73 71.62
CA LEU A 125 57.56 -8.28 71.47
C LEU A 125 56.31 -7.90 70.66
N GLY A 126 55.41 -8.85 70.39
CA GLY A 126 54.19 -8.65 69.60
C GLY A 126 54.39 -8.73 68.09
N VAL A 127 55.56 -9.17 67.60
CA VAL A 127 55.85 -9.30 66.16
C VAL A 127 55.85 -10.78 65.77
N ASP A 128 54.82 -11.22 65.06
CA ASP A 128 54.72 -12.57 64.50
C ASP A 128 54.13 -12.53 63.08
N SER A 129 53.87 -13.71 62.50
CA SER A 129 53.36 -13.82 61.13
C SER A 129 52.01 -13.13 60.94
N ILE A 130 51.16 -13.12 61.97
CA ILE A 130 49.84 -12.49 61.90
C ILE A 130 50.04 -10.98 62.00
N SER A 131 50.77 -10.50 62.99
CA SER A 131 50.88 -9.06 63.21
C SER A 131 51.60 -8.32 62.08
N VAL A 132 52.63 -8.90 61.44
CA VAL A 132 53.27 -8.27 60.27
C VAL A 132 52.32 -8.18 59.07
N CYS A 133 51.46 -9.17 58.87
CA CYS A 133 50.45 -9.17 57.81
C CYS A 133 49.29 -8.21 58.14
N GLU A 134 48.81 -8.17 59.39
CA GLU A 134 47.80 -7.22 59.84
C GLU A 134 48.27 -5.79 59.70
N GLN A 135 49.50 -5.49 60.14
CA GLN A 135 50.05 -4.15 59.99
C GLN A 135 50.23 -3.76 58.52
N ARG A 136 50.58 -4.72 57.66
CA ARG A 136 50.61 -4.51 56.21
C ARG A 136 49.21 -4.16 55.67
N ALA A 137 48.19 -4.91 56.08
CA ALA A 137 46.80 -4.68 55.69
C ALA A 137 46.28 -3.32 56.18
N ILE A 138 46.63 -2.89 57.41
CA ILE A 138 46.30 -1.56 57.95
C ILE A 138 46.89 -0.47 57.09
N VAL A 139 48.18 -0.60 56.71
CA VAL A 139 48.84 0.38 55.84
C VAL A 139 48.18 0.42 54.46
N ASP A 140 47.86 -0.75 53.89
CA ASP A 140 47.14 -0.84 52.61
C ASP A 140 45.75 -0.18 52.69
N GLU A 141 45.02 -0.37 53.79
CA GLU A 141 43.72 0.28 54.03
C GLU A 141 43.84 1.80 54.14
N LEU A 142 44.86 2.31 54.85
CA LEU A 142 45.13 3.75 54.96
C LEU A 142 45.52 4.37 53.60
N CYS A 143 46.36 3.68 52.83
CA CYS A 143 46.71 4.09 51.46
C CYS A 143 45.47 4.10 50.55
N PHE A 144 44.58 3.11 50.67
CA PHE A 144 43.33 3.07 49.93
C PHE A 144 42.38 4.20 50.35
N ALA A 145 42.21 4.43 51.65
CA ALA A 145 41.39 5.52 52.19
C ALA A 145 41.89 6.90 51.72
N TYR A 146 43.22 7.08 51.62
CA TYR A 146 43.82 8.27 51.03
C TYR A 146 43.45 8.43 49.55
N ALA A 147 43.56 7.36 48.75
CA ALA A 147 43.15 7.38 47.35
C ALA A 147 41.65 7.67 47.19
N VAL A 148 40.80 7.11 48.05
CA VAL A 148 39.36 7.39 48.10
C VAL A 148 39.07 8.84 48.47
N GLY A 149 39.83 9.43 49.40
CA GLY A 149 39.67 10.84 49.79
C GLY A 149 40.00 11.82 48.66
N LEU A 150 41.00 11.51 47.84
CA LEU A 150 41.32 12.30 46.64
C LEU A 150 40.36 12.04 45.48
N ASN A 151 39.94 10.78 45.31
CA ASN A 151 39.02 10.31 44.30
C ASN A 151 39.40 10.71 42.86
N THR A 152 40.68 10.60 42.50
CA THR A 152 41.18 10.89 41.14
C THR A 152 41.81 9.66 40.47
N ILE A 153 41.94 9.69 39.14
CA ILE A 153 42.58 8.61 38.38
C ILE A 153 44.02 8.41 38.83
N GLU A 154 44.76 9.49 39.08
CA GLU A 154 46.17 9.47 39.50
C GLU A 154 46.31 8.84 40.89
N ALA A 155 45.42 9.18 41.82
CA ALA A 155 45.45 8.66 43.19
C ALA A 155 45.21 7.14 43.23
N TYR A 156 44.18 6.65 42.52
CA TYR A 156 43.93 5.22 42.43
C TYR A 156 45.00 4.49 41.61
N SER A 157 45.52 5.10 40.53
CA SER A 157 46.62 4.51 39.75
C SER A 157 47.90 4.37 40.57
N TYR A 158 48.21 5.39 41.40
CA TYR A 158 49.31 5.33 42.35
C TYR A 158 49.13 4.18 43.33
N PHE A 159 47.97 4.07 43.98
CA PHE A 159 47.65 2.95 44.86
C PHE A 159 47.80 1.59 44.16
N ILE A 160 47.20 1.41 42.98
CA ILE A 160 47.27 0.16 42.21
C ILE A 160 48.73 -0.23 41.91
N SER A 161 49.57 0.74 41.55
CA SER A 161 50.99 0.50 41.24
C SER A 161 51.84 0.17 42.46
N LYS A 162 51.50 0.72 43.64
CA LYS A 162 52.30 0.57 44.87
C LYS A 162 51.77 -0.53 45.78
N ASN A 163 50.51 -0.93 45.69
CA ASN A 163 49.82 -1.83 46.60
C ASN A 163 49.25 -3.05 45.85
N THR A 164 50.09 -3.73 45.06
CA THR A 164 49.70 -4.84 44.16
C THR A 164 49.15 -6.09 44.88
N GLU A 165 49.35 -6.21 46.19
CA GLU A 165 48.90 -7.34 47.02
C GLU A 165 47.76 -6.96 47.99
N ALA A 166 47.27 -5.72 47.90
CA ALA A 166 46.21 -5.24 48.80
C ALA A 166 44.86 -5.89 48.50
N ILE A 167 44.09 -6.17 49.55
CA ILE A 167 42.73 -6.71 49.45
C ILE A 167 41.82 -5.77 48.64
N GLN A 168 42.06 -4.45 48.74
CA GLN A 168 41.30 -3.40 48.07
C GLN A 168 41.68 -3.19 46.60
N LEU A 169 42.63 -3.95 46.04
CA LEU A 169 43.15 -3.73 44.68
C LEU A 169 42.03 -3.71 43.61
N ASN A 170 41.16 -4.72 43.61
CA ASN A 170 40.05 -4.81 42.65
C ASN A 170 39.07 -3.63 42.80
N GLN A 171 38.82 -3.20 44.04
CA GLN A 171 37.97 -2.05 44.32
C GLN A 171 38.59 -0.74 43.82
N ALA A 172 39.91 -0.56 43.97
CA ALA A 172 40.65 0.58 43.44
C ALA A 172 40.66 0.62 41.91
N ILE A 173 40.87 -0.53 41.26
CA ILE A 173 40.78 -0.66 39.79
C ILE A 173 39.39 -0.26 39.31
N LYS A 174 38.34 -0.79 39.96
CA LYS A 174 36.96 -0.46 39.63
C LYS A 174 36.68 1.03 39.78
N LYS A 175 37.06 1.65 40.90
CA LYS A 175 36.86 3.09 41.15
C LYS A 175 37.59 3.97 40.13
N ARG A 176 38.84 3.64 39.78
CA ARG A 176 39.59 4.34 38.74
C ARG A 176 38.89 4.26 37.39
N ASN A 177 38.47 3.06 36.99
CA ASN A 177 37.82 2.84 35.70
C ASN A 177 36.45 3.55 35.64
N GLU A 178 35.69 3.57 36.74
CA GLU A 178 34.44 4.36 36.85
C GLU A 178 34.69 5.86 36.57
N ILE A 179 35.70 6.47 37.20
CA ILE A 179 36.02 7.90 37.00
C ILE A 179 36.50 8.18 35.57
N ALA A 180 37.36 7.31 35.03
CA ALA A 180 37.82 7.43 33.66
C ALA A 180 36.67 7.33 32.66
N PHE A 181 35.69 6.45 32.94
CA PHE A 181 34.52 6.30 32.08
C PHE A 181 33.60 7.52 32.16
N GLU A 182 33.35 8.06 33.36
CA GLU A 182 32.61 9.33 33.51
C GLU A 182 33.29 10.49 32.77
N THR A 183 34.63 10.52 32.78
CA THR A 183 35.38 11.53 32.02
C THR A 183 35.17 11.36 30.51
N ALA A 184 35.25 10.14 30.00
CA ALA A 184 34.99 9.85 28.59
C ALA A 184 33.55 10.19 28.19
N LYS A 185 32.57 9.90 29.05
CA LYS A 185 31.16 10.28 28.82
C LYS A 185 30.93 11.79 28.82
N LYS A 186 31.66 12.56 29.63
CA LYS A 186 31.59 14.02 29.61
C LYS A 186 32.15 14.62 28.33
N MET A 187 33.24 14.06 27.82
CA MET A 187 33.80 14.48 26.53
C MET A 187 32.90 14.06 25.36
N ASN A 188 32.34 12.85 25.45
CA ASN A 188 31.44 12.24 24.47
C ASN A 188 31.93 12.33 23.02
N THR A 189 33.19 11.96 22.78
CA THR A 189 33.78 11.88 21.44
C THR A 189 34.28 10.46 21.15
N SER A 190 34.36 10.08 19.87
CA SER A 190 34.89 8.77 19.48
C SER A 190 36.33 8.58 19.99
N ILE A 191 37.15 9.64 19.94
CA ILE A 191 38.53 9.64 20.45
C ILE A 191 38.58 9.39 21.95
N ALA A 192 37.70 10.02 22.74
CA ALA A 192 37.68 9.83 24.19
C ALA A 192 37.36 8.37 24.57
N TYR A 193 36.38 7.76 23.90
CA TYR A 193 36.04 6.36 24.13
C TYR A 193 37.14 5.40 23.63
N LYS A 194 37.76 5.66 22.48
CA LYS A 194 38.90 4.88 21.97
C LYS A 194 40.10 4.91 22.93
N ASN A 195 40.39 6.09 23.48
CA ASN A 195 41.45 6.26 24.49
C ASN A 195 41.12 5.47 25.77
N PHE A 196 39.86 5.44 26.20
CA PHE A 196 39.43 4.63 27.33
C PHE A 196 39.68 3.14 27.09
N VAL A 197 39.24 2.59 25.95
CA VAL A 197 39.41 1.17 25.60
C VAL A 197 40.90 0.80 25.55
N THR A 198 41.72 1.68 24.97
CA THR A 198 43.17 1.47 24.87
C THR A 198 43.85 1.48 26.25
N THR A 199 43.40 2.35 27.15
CA THR A 199 44.02 2.53 28.47
C THR A 199 43.52 1.50 29.49
N TYR A 200 42.26 1.06 29.37
CA TYR A 200 41.58 0.19 30.34
C TYR A 200 40.88 -1.02 29.69
N PRO A 201 41.60 -1.86 28.91
CA PRO A 201 40.98 -2.90 28.07
C PRO A 201 40.20 -3.98 28.82
N ASN A 202 40.44 -4.13 30.13
CA ASN A 202 39.78 -5.12 30.99
C ASN A 202 38.73 -4.49 31.93
N ALA A 203 38.26 -3.26 31.66
CA ALA A 203 37.24 -2.62 32.48
C ALA A 203 35.85 -3.27 32.29
N GLU A 204 35.05 -3.33 33.37
CA GLU A 204 33.66 -3.83 33.31
C GLU A 204 32.79 -3.06 32.30
N GLN A 205 33.13 -1.80 32.04
CA GLN A 205 32.38 -0.88 31.18
C GLN A 205 32.68 -1.03 29.68
N ILE A 206 33.61 -1.92 29.27
CA ILE A 206 34.10 -1.98 27.88
C ILE A 206 33.00 -2.16 26.84
N ASN A 207 32.01 -3.00 27.12
CA ASN A 207 30.89 -3.20 26.19
C ASN A 207 30.09 -1.91 25.96
N GLU A 208 29.77 -1.18 27.03
CA GLU A 208 29.07 0.11 26.91
C GLU A 208 29.93 1.16 26.20
N VAL A 209 31.23 1.21 26.51
CA VAL A 209 32.17 2.13 25.88
C VAL A 209 32.25 1.87 24.38
N ASN A 210 32.32 0.62 23.95
CA ASN A 210 32.37 0.25 22.53
C ASN A 210 31.09 0.67 21.80
N ILE A 211 29.92 0.45 22.40
CA ILE A 211 28.64 0.91 21.82
C ILE A 211 28.63 2.44 21.65
N ARG A 212 29.04 3.18 22.69
CA ARG A 212 29.10 4.65 22.65
C ARG A 212 30.15 5.15 21.65
N TYR A 213 31.28 4.46 21.56
CA TYR A 213 32.32 4.73 20.58
C TYR A 213 31.78 4.62 19.15
N GLU A 214 31.16 3.50 18.80
CA GLU A 214 30.61 3.29 17.46
C GLU A 214 29.56 4.33 17.11
N GLN A 215 28.65 4.61 18.05
CA GLN A 215 27.61 5.63 17.87
C GLN A 215 28.20 7.02 17.62
N GLN A 216 29.18 7.42 18.42
CA GLN A 216 29.74 8.77 18.33
C GLN A 216 30.66 8.90 17.12
N LEU A 217 31.39 7.84 16.76
CA LEU A 217 32.18 7.78 15.54
C LEU A 217 31.31 7.97 14.29
N PHE A 218 30.17 7.28 14.22
CA PHE A 218 29.21 7.45 13.13
C PHE A 218 28.73 8.90 13.04
N LYS A 219 28.25 9.49 14.15
CA LYS A 219 27.80 10.89 14.19
C LYS A 219 28.86 11.89 13.73
N GLU A 220 30.10 11.70 14.15
CA GLU A 220 31.21 12.57 13.77
C GLU A 220 31.52 12.48 12.27
N TYR A 221 31.45 11.28 11.70
CA TYR A 221 31.64 11.07 10.27
C TYR A 221 30.48 11.65 9.45
N THR A 222 29.24 11.50 9.89
CA THR A 222 28.03 11.86 9.11
C THR A 222 27.39 13.17 9.53
N ASN A 223 28.11 14.07 10.22
CA ASN A 223 27.56 15.31 10.76
C ASN A 223 26.94 16.24 9.69
N ILE A 224 27.50 16.24 8.47
CA ILE A 224 27.02 17.05 7.34
C ILE A 224 25.92 16.30 6.56
N ASN A 225 25.64 15.04 6.93
CA ASN A 225 24.70 14.12 6.29
C ASN A 225 24.75 14.12 4.76
N THR A 226 25.96 14.10 4.18
CA THR A 226 26.14 13.98 2.72
C THR A 226 26.38 12.53 2.33
N VAL A 227 26.16 12.24 1.05
CA VAL A 227 26.43 10.92 0.46
C VAL A 227 27.90 10.54 0.65
N GLU A 228 28.83 11.45 0.39
CA GLU A 228 30.28 11.21 0.53
C GLU A 228 30.66 10.87 1.98
N SER A 229 30.05 11.55 2.95
CA SER A 229 30.32 11.33 4.37
C SER A 229 29.90 9.94 4.83
N ASN A 230 28.73 9.47 4.37
CA ASN A 230 28.20 8.14 4.67
C ASN A 230 29.01 7.04 3.95
N LEU A 231 29.37 7.24 2.67
CA LEU A 231 30.21 6.30 1.91
C LEU A 231 31.59 6.15 2.54
N LYS A 232 32.20 7.26 2.97
CA LYS A 232 33.50 7.24 3.65
C LYS A 232 33.42 6.43 4.95
N PHE A 233 32.37 6.61 5.75
CA PHE A 233 32.17 5.84 6.97
C PHE A 233 32.06 4.32 6.69
N MET A 234 31.27 3.93 5.68
CA MET A 234 31.11 2.52 5.32
C MET A 234 32.42 1.89 4.83
N ASN A 235 33.24 2.64 4.10
CA ASN A 235 34.54 2.18 3.62
C ASN A 235 35.57 2.08 4.76
N ASP A 236 35.62 3.07 5.65
CA ASP A 236 36.59 3.12 6.76
C ASP A 236 36.23 2.09 7.87
N TYR A 237 34.94 1.79 8.07
CA TYR A 237 34.43 0.93 9.15
C TYR A 237 33.35 -0.08 8.70
N PRO A 238 33.67 -1.04 7.81
CA PRO A 238 32.69 -1.92 7.18
C PRO A 238 31.98 -2.90 8.13
N THR A 239 32.51 -3.13 9.34
CA THR A 239 31.92 -4.03 10.34
C THR A 239 31.16 -3.29 11.46
N ASN A 240 31.10 -1.95 11.41
CA ASN A 240 30.47 -1.15 12.45
C ASN A 240 28.94 -1.33 12.45
N SER A 241 28.33 -1.33 13.64
CA SER A 241 26.88 -1.51 13.79
C SER A 241 26.02 -0.47 13.05
N TYR A 242 26.56 0.71 12.73
CA TYR A 242 25.88 1.80 12.03
C TYR A 242 26.03 1.77 10.50
N VAL A 243 26.74 0.81 9.91
CA VAL A 243 26.86 0.70 8.43
C VAL A 243 25.49 0.64 7.77
N LYS A 244 24.54 -0.10 8.35
CA LYS A 244 23.16 -0.17 7.85
C LYS A 244 22.47 1.20 7.85
N GLN A 245 22.69 2.02 8.87
CA GLN A 245 22.12 3.36 8.94
C GLN A 245 22.76 4.28 7.89
N ALA A 246 24.06 4.14 7.65
CA ALA A 246 24.75 4.88 6.60
C ALA A 246 24.20 4.55 5.20
N GLU A 247 23.91 3.27 4.92
CA GLU A 247 23.24 2.84 3.67
C GLU A 247 21.85 3.45 3.51
N GLU A 248 21.08 3.53 4.61
CA GLU A 248 19.75 4.18 4.65
C GLU A 248 19.85 5.67 4.36
N ASN A 249 20.79 6.37 4.98
CA ASN A 249 21.00 7.80 4.73
C ASN A 249 21.30 8.07 3.25
N VAL A 250 22.16 7.27 2.61
CA VAL A 250 22.45 7.40 1.17
C VAL A 250 21.18 7.22 0.34
N TYR A 251 20.36 6.20 0.65
CA TYR A 251 19.10 5.99 -0.05
C TYR A 251 18.12 7.15 0.13
N GLU A 252 17.95 7.66 1.35
CA GLU A 252 17.03 8.77 1.63
C GLU A 252 17.45 10.06 0.92
N ILE A 253 18.75 10.37 0.89
CA ILE A 253 19.27 11.54 0.18
C ILE A 253 18.97 11.46 -1.32
N PHE A 254 19.11 10.28 -1.92
CA PHE A 254 18.83 10.10 -3.35
C PHE A 254 17.35 10.11 -3.70
N THR A 255 16.46 9.77 -2.76
CA THR A 255 15.06 9.45 -3.04
C THR A 255 14.08 10.41 -2.38
N GLN A 256 14.52 11.65 -2.18
CA GLN A 256 13.79 12.68 -1.43
C GLN A 256 12.41 12.99 -2.03
N HIS A 257 12.30 13.04 -3.35
CA HIS A 257 11.04 13.34 -4.05
C HIS A 257 10.31 12.08 -4.52
N LYS A 258 10.92 10.90 -4.31
CA LYS A 258 10.35 9.58 -4.61
C LYS A 258 9.99 9.41 -6.10
N THR A 259 10.81 9.95 -7.00
CA THR A 259 10.59 9.82 -8.44
C THR A 259 11.27 8.57 -9.01
N ILE A 260 10.83 8.14 -10.20
CA ILE A 260 11.41 7.00 -10.90
C ILE A 260 12.89 7.26 -11.22
N GLU A 261 13.22 8.47 -11.66
CA GLU A 261 14.57 8.89 -12.03
C GLU A 261 15.53 8.86 -10.84
N GLU A 262 15.06 9.30 -9.66
CA GLU A 262 15.80 9.27 -8.41
C GLU A 262 16.13 7.84 -7.97
N TYR A 263 15.11 6.98 -7.91
CA TYR A 263 15.30 5.57 -7.55
C TYR A 263 16.23 4.87 -8.54
N TYR A 264 16.06 5.12 -9.84
CA TYR A 264 16.88 4.46 -10.86
C TYR A 264 18.34 4.94 -10.81
N SER A 265 18.56 6.24 -10.55
CA SER A 265 19.90 6.79 -10.34
C SER A 265 20.58 6.16 -9.12
N PHE A 266 19.86 5.98 -8.01
CA PHE A 266 20.36 5.29 -6.83
C PHE A 266 20.79 3.85 -7.14
N VAL A 267 19.93 3.07 -7.82
CA VAL A 267 20.22 1.69 -8.22
C VAL A 267 21.50 1.61 -9.06
N LYS A 268 21.66 2.53 -10.01
CA LYS A 268 22.83 2.55 -10.91
C LYS A 268 24.12 2.93 -10.20
N GLN A 269 24.06 3.86 -9.25
CA GLN A 269 25.25 4.35 -8.55
C GLN A 269 25.65 3.44 -7.38
N TYR A 270 24.71 2.77 -6.72
CA TYR A 270 24.95 1.94 -5.54
C TYR A 270 24.34 0.54 -5.64
N PRO A 271 24.72 -0.28 -6.64
CA PRO A 271 24.09 -1.57 -6.90
C PRO A 271 24.24 -2.61 -5.77
N SER A 272 25.21 -2.43 -4.87
CA SER A 272 25.43 -3.30 -3.72
C SER A 272 24.71 -2.86 -2.44
N ASN A 273 24.07 -1.68 -2.44
CA ASN A 273 23.33 -1.21 -1.27
C ASN A 273 22.11 -2.11 -1.04
N ARG A 274 21.87 -2.52 0.22
CA ARG A 274 20.76 -3.40 0.58
C ARG A 274 19.36 -2.90 0.19
N LEU A 275 19.20 -1.59 -0.05
CA LEU A 275 17.93 -0.97 -0.43
C LEU A 275 17.69 -0.93 -1.94
N VAL A 276 18.59 -1.48 -2.76
CA VAL A 276 18.41 -1.59 -4.22
C VAL A 276 17.14 -2.36 -4.58
N GLU A 277 16.83 -3.45 -3.85
CA GLU A 277 15.60 -4.21 -4.05
C GLU A 277 14.36 -3.33 -3.88
N LYS A 278 14.34 -2.55 -2.78
CA LYS A 278 13.27 -1.62 -2.45
C LYS A 278 13.14 -0.52 -3.51
N ALA A 279 14.25 0.03 -3.98
CA ALA A 279 14.26 1.03 -5.05
C ALA A 279 13.63 0.48 -6.33
N TRP A 280 14.00 -0.73 -6.75
CA TRP A 280 13.42 -1.39 -7.91
C TRP A 280 11.91 -1.61 -7.78
N ARG A 281 11.45 -2.05 -6.61
CA ARG A 281 10.02 -2.23 -6.34
C ARG A 281 9.26 -0.90 -6.41
N ASN A 282 9.85 0.20 -5.92
CA ASN A 282 9.26 1.53 -6.05
C ASN A 282 9.19 1.99 -7.51
N ILE A 283 10.26 1.77 -8.30
CA ILE A 283 10.27 2.08 -9.75
C ILE A 283 9.14 1.33 -10.45
N TYR A 284 9.02 0.02 -10.21
CA TYR A 284 7.96 -0.79 -10.81
C TYR A 284 6.56 -0.30 -10.42
N ASN A 285 6.31 -0.06 -9.14
CA ASN A 285 5.02 0.41 -8.65
C ASN A 285 4.63 1.78 -9.24
N LEU A 286 5.59 2.69 -9.36
CA LEU A 286 5.35 4.02 -9.95
C LEU A 286 5.15 3.95 -11.47
N ALA A 287 5.93 3.13 -12.17
CA ALA A 287 5.86 3.01 -13.63
C ALA A 287 4.65 2.18 -14.10
N THR A 288 4.19 1.23 -13.29
CA THR A 288 3.07 0.34 -13.61
C THR A 288 1.84 0.61 -12.74
N GLN A 289 1.63 1.89 -12.38
CA GLN A 289 0.42 2.32 -11.70
C GLN A 289 -0.83 1.82 -12.42
N ILE A 290 -0.82 1.74 -13.76
CA ILE A 290 -1.82 1.07 -14.58
C ILE A 290 -1.26 -0.29 -15.04
N LYS A 291 -1.71 -1.39 -14.42
CA LYS A 291 -1.25 -2.78 -14.69
C LYS A 291 -1.89 -3.37 -15.95
N THR A 292 -1.61 -2.78 -17.10
CA THR A 292 -1.96 -3.34 -18.42
C THR A 292 -0.77 -4.09 -19.01
N PRO A 293 -1.01 -5.06 -19.91
CA PRO A 293 0.07 -5.75 -20.63
C PRO A 293 1.03 -4.79 -21.34
N GLN A 294 0.50 -3.70 -21.91
CA GLN A 294 1.29 -2.67 -22.61
C GLN A 294 2.23 -1.93 -21.66
N ASN A 295 1.76 -1.55 -20.47
CA ASN A 295 2.57 -0.82 -19.50
C ASN A 295 3.65 -1.71 -18.87
N ILE A 296 3.32 -2.98 -18.60
CA ILE A 296 4.30 -3.97 -18.11
C ILE A 296 5.39 -4.18 -19.18
N LYS A 297 5.02 -4.27 -20.45
CA LYS A 297 5.99 -4.38 -21.55
C LYS A 297 6.83 -3.12 -21.73
N ALA A 298 6.21 -1.94 -21.64
CA ALA A 298 6.92 -0.66 -21.72
C ALA A 298 7.93 -0.50 -20.57
N PHE A 299 7.57 -0.94 -19.37
CA PHE A 299 8.45 -0.96 -18.21
C PHE A 299 9.71 -1.79 -18.48
N LEU A 300 9.59 -3.00 -19.02
CA LEU A 300 10.75 -3.84 -19.36
C LEU A 300 11.67 -3.20 -20.39
N ILE A 301 11.11 -2.48 -21.36
CA ILE A 301 11.89 -1.76 -22.39
C ILE A 301 12.68 -0.63 -21.73
N GLN A 302 12.07 0.09 -20.79
CA GLN A 302 12.70 1.20 -20.10
C GLN A 302 13.73 0.74 -19.04
N PHE A 303 13.47 -0.37 -18.37
CA PHE A 303 14.26 -0.90 -17.25
C PHE A 303 14.68 -2.37 -17.50
N PRO A 304 15.56 -2.64 -18.48
CA PRO A 304 15.95 -4.00 -18.86
C PRO A 304 16.72 -4.75 -17.75
N ASP A 305 17.29 -4.03 -16.80
CA ASP A 305 18.06 -4.56 -15.66
C ASP A 305 17.19 -4.89 -14.44
N TYR A 306 15.86 -4.79 -14.55
CA TYR A 306 14.95 -5.13 -13.46
C TYR A 306 15.15 -6.60 -13.04
N PRO A 307 15.41 -6.88 -11.75
CA PRO A 307 15.84 -8.21 -11.32
C PRO A 307 14.68 -9.21 -11.13
N PHE A 308 13.44 -8.76 -10.89
CA PHE A 308 12.28 -9.64 -10.60
C PHE A 308 11.53 -10.05 -11.87
N LYS A 309 12.23 -10.70 -12.81
CA LYS A 309 11.65 -11.08 -14.11
C LYS A 309 10.48 -12.07 -13.97
N GLU A 310 10.61 -13.05 -13.08
CA GLU A 310 9.56 -14.05 -12.84
C GLU A 310 8.26 -13.42 -12.31
N GLU A 311 8.36 -12.52 -11.32
CA GLU A 311 7.20 -11.76 -10.80
C GLU A 311 6.53 -10.94 -11.91
N LEU A 312 7.32 -10.39 -12.83
CA LEU A 312 6.82 -9.58 -13.92
C LEU A 312 6.18 -10.42 -15.03
N ASP A 313 6.72 -11.60 -15.33
CA ASP A 313 6.12 -12.56 -16.26
C ASP A 313 4.76 -13.03 -15.74
N GLU A 314 4.64 -13.32 -14.44
CA GLU A 314 3.34 -13.61 -13.81
C GLU A 314 2.36 -12.45 -13.96
N ASP A 315 2.78 -11.22 -13.63
CA ASP A 315 1.93 -10.04 -13.74
C ASP A 315 1.52 -9.79 -15.19
N PHE A 316 2.39 -10.07 -16.17
CA PHE A 316 2.10 -9.99 -17.59
C PHE A 316 1.08 -11.05 -18.04
N ILE A 317 1.25 -12.30 -17.61
CA ILE A 317 0.31 -13.39 -17.90
C ILE A 317 -1.07 -13.01 -17.34
N LEU A 318 -1.13 -12.66 -16.05
CA LEU A 318 -2.38 -12.26 -15.39
C LEU A 318 -3.01 -11.07 -16.08
N ALA A 319 -2.24 -10.06 -16.48
CA ALA A 319 -2.78 -8.90 -17.20
C ALA A 319 -3.43 -9.30 -18.54
N ASN A 320 -2.93 -10.35 -19.21
CA ASN A 320 -3.50 -10.86 -20.47
C ASN A 320 -4.63 -11.89 -20.28
N THR A 321 -4.73 -12.58 -19.15
CA THR A 321 -5.80 -13.57 -18.93
C THR A 321 -7.16 -12.88 -18.78
N LYS A 322 -8.15 -13.28 -19.59
CA LYS A 322 -9.54 -12.82 -19.40
C LYS A 322 -10.21 -13.57 -18.27
N TYR A 323 -10.90 -12.84 -17.40
CA TYR A 323 -11.68 -13.38 -16.30
C TYR A 323 -13.16 -13.18 -16.60
N TYR A 324 -13.96 -14.23 -16.45
CA TYR A 324 -15.41 -14.22 -16.60
C TYR A 324 -16.06 -14.33 -15.22
N LYS A 325 -17.11 -13.55 -14.99
CA LYS A 325 -17.83 -13.54 -13.71
C LYS A 325 -18.69 -14.79 -13.59
N ILE A 326 -18.57 -15.55 -12.52
CA ILE A 326 -19.46 -16.69 -12.25
C ILE A 326 -20.32 -16.39 -11.03
N ARG A 327 -21.56 -16.89 -11.00
CA ARG A 327 -22.47 -16.75 -9.87
C ARG A 327 -23.03 -18.10 -9.45
N LYS A 328 -22.98 -18.38 -8.16
CA LYS A 328 -23.53 -19.58 -7.52
C LYS A 328 -24.00 -19.24 -6.12
N ASP A 329 -25.14 -19.78 -5.69
CA ASP A 329 -25.69 -19.55 -4.34
C ASP A 329 -25.78 -18.04 -3.97
N ASN A 330 -26.16 -17.18 -4.93
CA ASN A 330 -26.19 -15.71 -4.81
C ASN A 330 -24.86 -15.00 -4.55
N LEU A 331 -23.74 -15.71 -4.63
CA LEU A 331 -22.40 -15.16 -4.51
C LEU A 331 -21.70 -15.17 -5.87
N TRP A 332 -20.68 -14.32 -6.00
CA TRP A 332 -19.94 -14.05 -7.22
C TRP A 332 -18.45 -14.39 -7.04
N GLY A 333 -17.85 -14.91 -8.10
CA GLY A 333 -16.42 -15.16 -8.25
C GLY A 333 -15.98 -14.96 -9.69
N PHE A 334 -14.78 -15.45 -10.04
CA PHE A 334 -14.28 -15.39 -11.41
C PHE A 334 -13.64 -16.71 -11.85
N VAL A 335 -13.81 -17.02 -13.13
CA VAL A 335 -13.15 -18.11 -13.84
C VAL A 335 -12.30 -17.60 -15.00
N ASP A 336 -11.28 -18.35 -15.42
CA ASP A 336 -10.47 -18.05 -16.61
C ASP A 336 -11.15 -18.53 -17.92
N GLU A 337 -10.45 -18.39 -19.06
CA GLU A 337 -10.91 -18.84 -20.39
C GLU A 337 -11.04 -20.36 -20.52
N GLN A 338 -10.45 -21.11 -19.59
CA GLN A 338 -10.56 -22.56 -19.48
C GLN A 338 -11.63 -22.96 -18.45
N LEU A 339 -12.36 -21.99 -17.89
CA LEU A 339 -13.40 -22.15 -16.87
C LEU A 339 -12.86 -22.69 -15.52
N ASN A 340 -11.57 -22.52 -15.25
CA ASN A 340 -11.02 -22.80 -13.91
C ASN A 340 -11.34 -21.64 -12.98
N GLU A 341 -11.72 -21.94 -11.74
CA GLU A 341 -11.88 -20.92 -10.70
C GLU A 341 -10.54 -20.23 -10.41
N VAL A 342 -10.50 -18.91 -10.59
CA VAL A 342 -9.33 -18.06 -10.31
C VAL A 342 -9.59 -17.09 -9.16
N ILE A 343 -10.86 -16.78 -8.88
CA ILE A 343 -11.29 -16.02 -7.71
C ILE A 343 -12.52 -16.72 -7.11
N PRO A 344 -12.50 -17.05 -5.81
CA PRO A 344 -13.55 -17.85 -5.19
C PRO A 344 -14.89 -17.12 -5.17
N ILE A 345 -15.97 -17.89 -5.17
CA ILE A 345 -17.36 -17.41 -5.18
C ILE A 345 -17.79 -16.97 -3.77
N ILE A 346 -17.29 -15.82 -3.32
CA ILE A 346 -17.50 -15.31 -1.95
C ILE A 346 -18.06 -13.89 -1.89
N TYR A 347 -18.14 -13.19 -3.01
CA TYR A 347 -18.55 -11.78 -3.05
C TYR A 347 -20.06 -11.64 -3.27
N SER A 348 -20.72 -10.67 -2.62
CA SER A 348 -22.15 -10.44 -2.87
C SER A 348 -22.40 -9.72 -4.20
N TRP A 349 -21.37 -9.05 -4.73
CA TRP A 349 -21.37 -8.42 -6.05
C TRP A 349 -19.94 -8.25 -6.57
N VAL A 350 -19.75 -8.33 -7.89
CA VAL A 350 -18.46 -8.06 -8.55
C VAL A 350 -18.64 -7.24 -9.82
N GLY A 351 -17.80 -6.21 -9.99
CA GLY A 351 -17.62 -5.47 -11.23
C GLY A 351 -16.68 -6.20 -12.20
N ASN A 352 -16.46 -5.61 -13.37
CA ASN A 352 -15.49 -6.15 -14.33
C ASN A 352 -14.05 -5.74 -13.93
N PHE A 353 -13.06 -6.54 -14.31
CA PHE A 353 -11.66 -6.12 -14.23
C PHE A 353 -11.40 -4.99 -15.21
N SER A 354 -10.93 -3.85 -14.71
CA SER A 354 -10.41 -2.74 -15.50
C SER A 354 -9.06 -2.32 -14.97
N GLU A 355 -8.11 -2.11 -15.88
CA GLU A 355 -6.73 -1.71 -15.57
C GLU A 355 -6.00 -2.60 -14.52
N GLY A 356 -6.44 -3.84 -14.31
CA GLY A 356 -5.85 -4.79 -13.37
C GLY A 356 -6.49 -4.84 -11.99
N ALA A 357 -7.60 -4.14 -11.76
CA ALA A 357 -8.41 -4.25 -10.54
C ALA A 357 -9.90 -4.40 -10.85
N ALA A 358 -10.67 -5.00 -9.94
CA ALA A 358 -12.12 -5.09 -10.00
C ALA A 358 -12.73 -4.59 -8.69
N ALA A 359 -13.79 -3.79 -8.77
CA ALA A 359 -14.61 -3.45 -7.62
C ALA A 359 -15.41 -4.70 -7.19
N VAL A 360 -15.41 -5.00 -5.89
CA VAL A 360 -16.09 -6.18 -5.34
C VAL A 360 -16.72 -5.85 -4.00
N LYS A 361 -17.89 -6.43 -3.72
CA LYS A 361 -18.65 -6.21 -2.49
C LYS A 361 -18.50 -7.40 -1.54
N LEU A 362 -17.99 -7.14 -0.33
CA LEU A 362 -17.81 -8.11 0.74
C LEU A 362 -18.30 -7.49 2.04
N ASN A 363 -19.16 -8.21 2.79
CA ASN A 363 -19.74 -7.72 4.04
C ASN A 363 -20.40 -6.33 3.92
N GLU A 364 -21.23 -6.15 2.89
CA GLU A 364 -21.93 -4.89 2.57
C GLU A 364 -21.07 -3.68 2.17
N LYS A 365 -19.74 -3.83 2.07
CA LYS A 365 -18.85 -2.76 1.62
C LYS A 365 -18.10 -3.12 0.35
N VAL A 366 -17.86 -2.11 -0.48
CA VAL A 366 -17.11 -2.22 -1.72
C VAL A 366 -15.65 -1.85 -1.49
N GLY A 367 -14.77 -2.67 -2.05
CA GLY A 367 -13.32 -2.43 -2.16
C GLY A 367 -12.84 -2.89 -3.54
N PHE A 368 -11.53 -2.82 -3.79
CA PHE A 368 -10.96 -3.27 -5.06
C PHE A 368 -9.97 -4.40 -4.83
N ILE A 369 -10.07 -5.44 -5.65
CA ILE A 369 -9.13 -6.57 -5.67
C ILE A 369 -8.35 -6.62 -6.97
N ASN A 370 -7.13 -7.15 -6.92
CA ASN A 370 -6.38 -7.52 -8.11
C ASN A 370 -6.77 -8.93 -8.60
N LYS A 371 -6.20 -9.37 -9.72
CA LYS A 371 -6.43 -10.72 -10.28
C LYS A 371 -5.93 -11.88 -9.41
N LYS A 372 -5.09 -11.61 -8.39
CA LYS A 372 -4.67 -12.57 -7.36
C LYS A 372 -5.64 -12.59 -6.16
N ASN A 373 -6.83 -12.00 -6.29
CA ASN A 373 -7.82 -11.83 -5.23
C ASN A 373 -7.29 -11.06 -3.99
N THR A 374 -6.24 -10.26 -4.15
CA THR A 374 -5.68 -9.46 -3.05
C THR A 374 -6.35 -8.09 -3.03
N PRO A 375 -6.88 -7.64 -1.87
CA PRO A 375 -7.40 -6.28 -1.74
C PRO A 375 -6.29 -5.26 -2.00
N VAL A 376 -6.48 -4.43 -3.03
CA VAL A 376 -5.61 -3.29 -3.36
C VAL A 376 -6.19 -1.98 -2.84
N ILE A 377 -7.51 -1.93 -2.60
CA ILE A 377 -8.20 -0.84 -1.91
C ILE A 377 -9.17 -1.47 -0.89
N PRO A 378 -9.17 -1.02 0.38
CA PRO A 378 -10.01 -1.60 1.44
C PRO A 378 -11.51 -1.58 1.13
N PHE A 379 -12.24 -2.49 1.77
CA PHE A 379 -13.71 -2.57 1.71
C PHE A 379 -14.35 -1.53 2.64
N GLU A 380 -14.52 -0.30 2.15
CA GLU A 380 -15.03 0.81 2.97
C GLU A 380 -16.10 1.69 2.29
N TYR A 381 -16.32 1.50 0.98
CA TYR A 381 -17.26 2.26 0.18
C TYR A 381 -18.64 1.58 0.14
N ASP A 382 -19.69 2.34 -0.15
CA ASP A 382 -21.04 1.79 -0.34
C ASP A 382 -21.22 1.23 -1.76
N ASP A 383 -20.65 1.92 -2.75
CA ASP A 383 -20.57 1.50 -4.15
C ASP A 383 -19.28 2.02 -4.82
N ALA A 384 -18.90 1.40 -5.94
CA ALA A 384 -17.78 1.86 -6.76
C ALA A 384 -17.89 1.42 -8.23
N GLU A 385 -17.45 2.32 -9.12
CA GLU A 385 -17.28 2.02 -10.54
C GLU A 385 -15.89 1.47 -10.86
N THR A 386 -15.72 0.94 -12.07
CA THR A 386 -14.42 0.44 -12.54
C THR A 386 -13.42 1.57 -12.79
N PHE A 387 -12.12 1.29 -12.67
CA PHE A 387 -11.08 2.26 -13.02
C PHE A 387 -11.11 2.62 -14.52
N ILE A 388 -11.05 3.90 -14.82
CA ILE A 388 -10.91 4.46 -16.17
C ILE A 388 -9.84 5.56 -16.14
N ASN A 389 -8.79 5.37 -16.92
CA ASN A 389 -7.59 6.22 -16.98
C ASN A 389 -6.97 6.49 -15.59
N GLY A 390 -7.00 5.52 -14.68
CA GLY A 390 -6.44 5.61 -13.33
C GLY A 390 -7.32 6.27 -12.25
N LEU A 391 -8.57 6.62 -12.55
CA LEU A 391 -9.56 7.12 -11.58
C LEU A 391 -10.76 6.17 -11.50
N ALA A 392 -11.38 6.09 -10.33
CA ALA A 392 -12.67 5.40 -10.14
C ALA A 392 -13.63 6.28 -9.34
N ILE A 393 -14.91 6.23 -9.70
CA ILE A 393 -16.00 6.84 -8.92
C ILE A 393 -16.29 5.91 -7.74
N VAL A 394 -16.38 6.47 -6.54
CA VAL A 394 -16.78 5.76 -5.32
C VAL A 394 -17.87 6.52 -4.60
N SER A 395 -18.74 5.81 -3.91
CA SER A 395 -19.78 6.41 -3.08
C SER A 395 -19.65 6.04 -1.61
N LYS A 396 -20.05 6.98 -0.76
CA LYS A 396 -20.19 6.80 0.68
C LYS A 396 -21.26 7.74 1.21
N ASP A 397 -22.19 7.22 2.00
CA ASP A 397 -23.29 8.00 2.60
C ASP A 397 -24.09 8.79 1.54
N GLU A 398 -24.45 8.13 0.43
CA GLU A 398 -25.19 8.69 -0.73
C GLU A 398 -24.48 9.84 -1.46
N LYS A 399 -23.18 10.06 -1.20
CA LYS A 399 -22.34 11.04 -1.91
C LYS A 399 -21.27 10.37 -2.73
N PHE A 400 -20.82 11.05 -3.78
CA PHE A 400 -19.82 10.56 -4.72
C PHE A 400 -18.52 11.36 -4.64
N GLY A 401 -17.41 10.66 -4.89
CA GLY A 401 -16.07 11.20 -5.01
C GLY A 401 -15.23 10.38 -5.99
N LEU A 402 -13.99 10.82 -6.23
CA LEU A 402 -13.04 10.09 -7.07
C LEU A 402 -11.84 9.65 -6.26
N ILE A 403 -11.43 8.41 -6.46
CA ILE A 403 -10.17 7.87 -5.94
C ILE A 403 -9.21 7.54 -7.08
N ASN A 404 -7.91 7.59 -6.78
CA ASN A 404 -6.90 7.03 -7.67
C ASN A 404 -6.65 5.54 -7.37
N ARG A 405 -5.73 4.96 -8.15
CA ARG A 405 -5.29 3.56 -8.07
C ARG A 405 -4.69 3.13 -6.72
N SER A 406 -4.21 4.07 -5.92
CA SER A 406 -3.72 3.79 -4.56
C SER A 406 -4.81 3.93 -3.48
N GLY A 407 -6.04 4.28 -3.87
CA GLY A 407 -7.13 4.58 -2.94
C GLY A 407 -7.07 5.98 -2.33
N GLU A 408 -6.22 6.87 -2.84
CA GLU A 408 -6.20 8.27 -2.41
C GLU A 408 -7.40 8.99 -3.02
N ILE A 409 -8.14 9.72 -2.19
CA ILE A 409 -9.27 10.55 -2.61
C ILE A 409 -8.74 11.78 -3.35
N ILE A 410 -8.97 11.82 -4.66
CA ILE A 410 -8.63 12.95 -5.55
C ILE A 410 -9.74 14.00 -5.55
N VAL A 411 -11.00 13.54 -5.55
CA VAL A 411 -12.18 14.39 -5.46
C VAL A 411 -12.95 14.00 -4.21
N PRO A 412 -13.19 14.93 -3.27
CA PRO A 412 -13.89 14.63 -2.02
C PRO A 412 -15.25 13.98 -2.25
N ILE A 413 -15.62 13.04 -1.38
CA ILE A 413 -16.91 12.34 -1.41
C ILE A 413 -17.99 13.26 -0.83
N MET A 414 -18.49 14.17 -1.66
CA MET A 414 -19.47 15.19 -1.25
C MET A 414 -20.46 15.59 -2.35
N TYR A 415 -20.24 15.13 -3.58
CA TYR A 415 -21.08 15.46 -4.73
C TYR A 415 -22.32 14.56 -4.78
N ASP A 416 -23.41 15.08 -5.32
CA ASP A 416 -24.64 14.33 -5.54
C ASP A 416 -24.50 13.38 -6.74
N GLU A 417 -23.72 13.78 -7.74
CA GLU A 417 -23.42 13.01 -8.94
C GLU A 417 -22.04 13.41 -9.49
N ILE A 418 -21.35 12.46 -10.12
CA ILE A 418 -20.11 12.68 -10.89
C ILE A 418 -20.30 12.01 -12.24
N GLY A 419 -20.06 12.73 -13.34
CA GLY A 419 -20.16 12.17 -14.69
C GLY A 419 -18.92 11.39 -15.13
N GLU A 420 -18.85 11.06 -16.42
CA GLU A 420 -17.79 10.20 -16.95
C GLU A 420 -16.37 10.74 -16.74
N VAL A 421 -15.43 9.85 -16.38
CA VAL A 421 -14.03 10.20 -16.05
C VAL A 421 -13.04 9.98 -17.22
N ASN A 422 -13.54 9.61 -18.40
CA ASN A 422 -12.77 9.36 -19.62
C ASN A 422 -12.31 10.65 -20.33
N HIS A 423 -12.81 11.82 -19.95
CA HIS A 423 -12.51 13.12 -20.55
C HIS A 423 -11.55 13.99 -19.72
N THR A 424 -11.08 15.09 -20.31
CA THR A 424 -10.22 16.08 -19.65
C THR A 424 -10.91 16.78 -18.47
N PHE A 425 -12.21 17.01 -18.62
CA PHE A 425 -13.07 17.61 -17.60
C PHE A 425 -14.18 16.65 -17.23
N ILE A 426 -14.58 16.67 -15.97
CA ILE A 426 -15.56 15.76 -15.38
C ILE A 426 -16.69 16.64 -14.86
N SER A 427 -17.94 16.32 -15.24
CA SER A 427 -19.10 17.00 -14.70
C SER A 427 -19.35 16.58 -13.25
N ILE A 428 -19.82 17.51 -12.44
CA ILE A 428 -20.17 17.28 -11.04
C ILE A 428 -21.50 17.94 -10.72
N GLU A 429 -22.31 17.29 -9.91
CA GLU A 429 -23.54 17.86 -9.37
C GLU A 429 -23.40 18.11 -7.87
N LEU A 430 -23.84 19.29 -7.43
CA LEU A 430 -24.03 19.58 -6.01
C LEU A 430 -25.23 20.51 -5.82
N ASN A 431 -26.19 20.07 -5.02
CA ASN A 431 -27.45 20.72 -4.70
C ASN A 431 -28.29 21.09 -5.95
N GLY A 432 -28.45 20.17 -6.90
CA GLY A 432 -29.28 20.40 -8.10
C GLY A 432 -28.64 21.29 -9.16
N LYS A 433 -27.33 21.52 -9.08
CA LYS A 433 -26.57 22.36 -10.02
C LYS A 433 -25.31 21.65 -10.48
N TYR A 434 -25.04 21.79 -11.77
CA TYR A 434 -23.91 21.16 -12.43
C TYR A 434 -22.77 22.15 -12.70
N GLY A 435 -21.54 21.66 -12.59
CA GLY A 435 -20.30 22.33 -12.94
C GLY A 435 -19.28 21.35 -13.52
N PHE A 436 -18.05 21.79 -13.73
CA PHE A 436 -16.99 20.96 -14.28
C PHE A 436 -15.69 21.12 -13.49
N ILE A 437 -15.04 20.00 -13.19
CA ILE A 437 -13.72 19.92 -12.57
C ILE A 437 -12.70 19.36 -13.57
N ASP A 438 -11.41 19.62 -13.36
CA ASP A 438 -10.37 18.82 -13.99
C ASP A 438 -10.17 17.48 -13.27
N ARG A 439 -9.38 16.59 -13.89
CA ARG A 439 -9.04 15.27 -13.33
C ARG A 439 -8.27 15.29 -12.01
N LYS A 440 -7.83 16.47 -11.53
CA LYS A 440 -7.22 16.66 -10.20
C LYS A 440 -8.22 17.22 -9.18
N GLY A 441 -9.49 17.35 -9.55
CA GLY A 441 -10.55 17.87 -8.68
C GLY A 441 -10.66 19.40 -8.64
N ASN A 442 -9.91 20.14 -9.47
CA ASN A 442 -10.02 21.60 -9.44
C ASN A 442 -11.23 22.06 -10.25
N LEU A 443 -12.09 22.85 -9.62
CA LEU A 443 -13.25 23.47 -10.26
C LEU A 443 -12.79 24.39 -11.40
N LYS A 444 -13.26 24.11 -12.62
CA LYS A 444 -13.02 24.91 -13.84
C LYS A 444 -14.20 25.76 -14.21
N VAL A 445 -15.40 25.21 -14.04
CA VAL A 445 -16.65 25.93 -14.20
C VAL A 445 -17.49 25.67 -12.96
N GLY A 446 -17.92 26.75 -12.31
CA GLY A 446 -18.75 26.67 -11.11
C GLY A 446 -20.12 26.04 -11.36
N LEU A 447 -20.79 25.69 -10.26
CA LEU A 447 -22.11 25.08 -10.24
C LEU A 447 -23.18 26.09 -10.69
N GLN A 448 -23.45 26.15 -11.99
CA GLN A 448 -24.35 27.16 -12.58
C GLN A 448 -25.36 26.57 -13.57
N PHE A 449 -25.15 25.33 -14.01
CA PHE A 449 -26.02 24.67 -14.98
C PHE A 449 -27.13 23.89 -14.28
N GLU A 450 -28.28 23.81 -14.92
CA GLU A 450 -29.42 22.99 -14.50
C GLU A 450 -29.24 21.51 -14.91
N SER A 451 -28.56 21.27 -16.03
CA SER A 451 -28.17 19.94 -16.50
C SER A 451 -27.02 20.08 -17.49
N VAL A 452 -26.21 19.04 -17.61
CA VAL A 452 -25.13 18.93 -18.62
C VAL A 452 -25.17 17.55 -19.25
N GLY A 453 -24.75 17.45 -20.51
CA GLY A 453 -24.50 16.16 -21.16
C GLY A 453 -23.02 15.80 -21.15
N ASP A 454 -22.72 14.54 -21.47
CA ASP A 454 -21.35 14.07 -21.67
C ASP A 454 -20.74 14.63 -22.96
N PHE A 455 -19.41 14.62 -23.03
CA PHE A 455 -18.70 15.09 -24.21
C PHE A 455 -18.74 14.04 -25.32
N SER A 456 -19.36 14.39 -26.44
CA SER A 456 -19.35 13.57 -27.65
C SER A 456 -19.04 14.43 -28.88
N ASN A 457 -18.29 13.89 -29.84
CA ASN A 457 -17.80 14.63 -31.00
C ASN A 457 -17.10 15.97 -30.68
N GLY A 458 -16.50 16.09 -29.49
CA GLY A 458 -15.81 17.30 -29.03
C GLY A 458 -16.72 18.39 -28.45
N ILE A 459 -18.00 18.11 -28.24
CA ILE A 459 -18.98 19.06 -27.69
C ILE A 459 -19.88 18.40 -26.62
N ALA A 460 -20.45 19.20 -25.73
CA ALA A 460 -21.43 18.80 -24.73
C ALA A 460 -22.57 19.82 -24.67
N TYR A 461 -23.79 19.39 -24.33
CA TYR A 461 -24.87 20.33 -24.09
C TYR A 461 -24.83 20.84 -22.64
N VAL A 462 -25.28 22.07 -22.43
CA VAL A 462 -25.51 22.63 -21.10
C VAL A 462 -26.86 23.32 -21.06
N LYS A 463 -27.55 23.23 -19.93
CA LYS A 463 -28.84 23.88 -19.72
C LYS A 463 -28.72 24.99 -18.69
N GLN A 464 -29.21 26.17 -19.04
CA GLN A 464 -29.22 27.33 -18.15
C GLN A 464 -30.47 28.17 -18.44
N ASN A 465 -31.20 28.54 -17.38
CA ASN A 465 -32.46 29.29 -17.49
C ASN A 465 -33.48 28.61 -18.40
N GLY A 466 -33.58 27.28 -18.32
CA GLY A 466 -34.52 26.49 -19.12
C GLY A 466 -34.13 26.27 -20.60
N LEU A 467 -33.03 26.85 -21.09
CA LEU A 467 -32.59 26.72 -22.48
C LEU A 467 -31.28 25.94 -22.59
N TYR A 468 -31.11 25.25 -23.72
CA TYR A 468 -29.94 24.47 -24.06
C TYR A 468 -28.95 25.28 -24.91
N GLY A 469 -27.68 25.16 -24.56
CA GLY A 469 -26.52 25.62 -25.31
C GLY A 469 -25.52 24.47 -25.50
N ILE A 470 -24.41 24.77 -26.19
CA ILE A 470 -23.36 23.81 -26.51
C ILE A 470 -22.02 24.40 -26.09
N ILE A 471 -21.21 23.59 -25.40
CA ILE A 471 -19.82 23.90 -25.05
C ILE A 471 -18.86 22.94 -25.75
N ASP A 472 -17.62 23.39 -25.97
CA ASP A 472 -16.54 22.55 -26.48
C ASP A 472 -15.78 21.85 -25.32
N THR A 473 -14.82 20.99 -25.67
CA THR A 473 -13.95 20.31 -24.70
C THR A 473 -13.03 21.23 -23.90
N ASN A 474 -12.98 22.53 -24.19
CA ASN A 474 -12.30 23.55 -23.40
C ASN A 474 -13.26 24.30 -22.47
N LEU A 475 -14.52 23.87 -22.40
CA LEU A 475 -15.61 24.48 -21.64
C LEU A 475 -16.03 25.87 -22.16
N PHE A 476 -15.69 26.21 -23.41
CA PHE A 476 -16.16 27.43 -24.05
C PHE A 476 -17.48 27.22 -24.77
N TYR A 477 -18.36 28.21 -24.71
CA TYR A 477 -19.59 28.19 -25.50
C TYR A 477 -19.29 28.19 -27.00
N VAL A 478 -19.69 27.11 -27.67
CA VAL A 478 -19.89 27.09 -29.13
C VAL A 478 -21.20 27.79 -29.45
N VAL A 479 -22.24 27.50 -28.66
CA VAL A 479 -23.56 28.14 -28.74
C VAL A 479 -24.04 28.46 -27.33
N LYS A 480 -24.30 29.73 -27.06
CA LYS A 480 -24.93 30.13 -25.79
C LYS A 480 -26.35 29.57 -25.68
N PRO A 481 -26.87 29.31 -24.47
CA PRO A 481 -28.21 28.77 -24.26
C PRO A 481 -29.27 29.56 -25.03
N LYS A 482 -29.91 28.88 -26.00
CA LYS A 482 -30.95 29.48 -26.86
C LYS A 482 -31.99 28.48 -27.36
N TYR A 483 -31.67 27.18 -27.37
CA TYR A 483 -32.57 26.14 -27.86
C TYR A 483 -33.52 25.69 -26.75
N GLN A 484 -34.78 25.41 -27.09
CA GLN A 484 -35.75 24.82 -26.17
C GLN A 484 -35.45 23.34 -25.92
N TRP A 485 -34.84 22.68 -26.90
CA TRP A 485 -34.41 21.28 -26.83
C TRP A 485 -33.26 21.06 -27.82
N ILE A 486 -32.36 20.15 -27.47
CA ILE A 486 -31.29 19.65 -28.33
C ILE A 486 -31.21 18.14 -28.15
N ASP A 487 -30.90 17.46 -29.23
CA ASP A 487 -30.66 16.02 -29.25
C ASP A 487 -29.35 15.65 -28.52
N ASN A 488 -29.09 14.35 -28.36
CA ASN A 488 -27.76 13.90 -27.98
C ASN A 488 -26.73 14.34 -29.03
N LEU A 489 -25.47 14.50 -28.60
CA LEU A 489 -24.41 15.04 -29.45
C LEU A 489 -23.51 13.95 -30.07
N GLU A 490 -23.98 12.70 -30.05
CA GLU A 490 -23.27 11.56 -30.66
C GLU A 490 -23.33 11.59 -32.19
N ASN A 491 -24.33 12.26 -32.75
CA ASN A 491 -24.55 12.37 -34.19
C ASN A 491 -23.91 13.65 -34.76
N THR A 492 -23.56 13.61 -36.06
CA THR A 492 -23.15 14.82 -36.81
C THR A 492 -24.32 15.62 -37.37
N PHE A 493 -25.53 15.04 -37.34
CA PHE A 493 -26.81 15.62 -37.72
C PHE A 493 -27.59 15.91 -36.44
N ILE A 494 -27.29 17.04 -35.79
CA ILE A 494 -27.79 17.36 -34.44
C ILE A 494 -29.11 18.10 -34.56
N ARG A 495 -30.19 17.50 -34.07
CA ARG A 495 -31.52 18.11 -34.07
C ARG A 495 -31.63 19.14 -32.96
N VAL A 496 -32.17 20.30 -33.28
CA VAL A 496 -32.41 21.39 -32.33
C VAL A 496 -33.84 21.88 -32.45
N LYS A 497 -34.41 22.37 -31.35
CA LYS A 497 -35.74 22.98 -31.33
C LYS A 497 -35.67 24.43 -30.88
N GLU A 498 -36.23 25.32 -31.68
CA GLU A 498 -36.43 26.73 -31.33
C GLU A 498 -37.77 27.23 -31.88
N LYS A 499 -38.48 28.05 -31.09
CA LYS A 499 -39.82 28.54 -31.44
C LYS A 499 -40.78 27.41 -31.84
N ASP A 500 -40.71 26.30 -31.10
CA ASP A 500 -41.51 25.09 -31.29
C ASP A 500 -41.29 24.32 -32.60
N LEU A 501 -40.29 24.70 -33.40
CA LEU A 501 -39.92 24.03 -34.65
C LEU A 501 -38.53 23.40 -34.54
N PHE A 502 -38.38 22.27 -35.21
CA PHE A 502 -37.14 21.54 -35.34
C PHE A 502 -36.34 22.01 -36.54
N GLY A 503 -35.04 22.11 -36.33
CA GLY A 503 -33.99 22.29 -37.33
C GLY A 503 -32.84 21.35 -37.05
N VAL A 504 -31.77 21.49 -37.83
CA VAL A 504 -30.60 20.63 -37.72
C VAL A 504 -29.34 21.47 -37.88
N ILE A 505 -28.39 21.25 -36.97
CA ILE A 505 -27.05 21.82 -37.02
C ILE A 505 -26.01 20.71 -37.16
N ASN A 506 -24.83 21.06 -37.68
CA ASN A 506 -23.66 20.17 -37.62
C ASN A 506 -22.89 20.35 -36.30
N THR A 507 -21.80 19.60 -36.10
CA THR A 507 -20.95 19.68 -34.89
C THR A 507 -20.26 21.03 -34.70
N LYS A 508 -20.14 21.84 -35.76
CA LYS A 508 -19.67 23.23 -35.70
C LYS A 508 -20.78 24.22 -35.36
N SER A 509 -21.98 23.72 -35.10
CA SER A 509 -23.19 24.49 -34.84
C SER A 509 -23.67 25.36 -36.01
N GLU A 510 -23.31 24.98 -37.24
CA GLU A 510 -23.82 25.59 -38.47
C GLU A 510 -25.12 24.89 -38.86
N TYR A 511 -26.15 25.65 -39.25
CA TYR A 511 -27.42 25.07 -39.69
C TYR A 511 -27.25 24.31 -41.01
N ILE A 512 -27.56 23.02 -40.98
CA ILE A 512 -27.85 22.19 -42.15
C ILE A 512 -29.26 22.52 -42.64
N VAL A 513 -30.20 22.60 -41.70
CA VAL A 513 -31.60 22.96 -41.94
C VAL A 513 -32.05 23.94 -40.86
N GLN A 514 -32.59 25.09 -41.26
CA GLN A 514 -33.24 26.03 -40.34
C GLN A 514 -34.42 25.38 -39.61
N SER A 515 -34.78 25.92 -38.44
CA SER A 515 -35.87 25.39 -37.62
C SER A 515 -37.24 25.70 -38.20
N ILE A 516 -37.66 24.90 -39.18
CA ILE A 516 -38.88 25.09 -39.98
C ILE A 516 -39.81 23.86 -40.01
N TYR A 517 -39.37 22.75 -39.42
CA TYR A 517 -40.12 21.50 -39.42
C TYR A 517 -40.80 21.27 -38.08
N THR A 518 -41.97 20.65 -38.08
CA THR A 518 -42.66 20.28 -36.83
C THR A 518 -42.08 19.01 -36.20
N GLN A 519 -41.47 18.14 -37.02
CA GLN A 519 -40.75 16.93 -36.59
C GLN A 519 -39.63 16.61 -37.59
N ILE A 520 -38.52 16.05 -37.08
CA ILE A 520 -37.38 15.55 -37.88
C ILE A 520 -36.88 14.23 -37.24
N SER A 521 -36.75 13.17 -38.03
CA SER A 521 -36.14 11.91 -37.58
C SER A 521 -34.60 11.98 -37.60
N GLU A 522 -33.94 10.96 -37.07
CA GLU A 522 -32.54 10.72 -37.37
C GLU A 522 -32.35 10.32 -38.84
N ILE A 523 -31.11 10.37 -39.31
CA ILE A 523 -30.77 9.88 -40.65
C ILE A 523 -30.68 8.36 -40.61
N GLU A 524 -31.50 7.71 -41.42
CA GLU A 524 -31.43 6.27 -41.70
C GLU A 524 -31.30 6.06 -43.21
N ASN A 525 -30.34 5.21 -43.63
CA ASN A 525 -30.02 5.00 -45.06
C ASN A 525 -29.76 6.30 -45.85
N GLY A 526 -29.19 7.32 -45.18
CA GLY A 526 -28.87 8.61 -45.78
C GLY A 526 -30.04 9.58 -45.89
N LEU A 527 -31.22 9.23 -45.36
CA LEU A 527 -32.43 10.06 -45.39
C LEU A 527 -33.00 10.29 -43.99
N ALA A 528 -33.48 11.51 -43.73
CA ALA A 528 -34.25 11.86 -42.54
C ALA A 528 -35.68 12.25 -42.94
N LEU A 529 -36.66 11.71 -42.23
CA LEU A 529 -38.06 12.07 -42.36
C LEU A 529 -38.28 13.47 -41.76
N VAL A 530 -38.96 14.33 -42.50
CA VAL A 530 -39.34 15.69 -42.05
C VAL A 530 -40.83 15.91 -42.18
N VAL A 531 -41.43 16.59 -41.19
CA VAL A 531 -42.86 16.91 -41.18
C VAL A 531 -43.07 18.42 -41.25
N LYS A 532 -43.86 18.86 -42.23
CA LYS A 532 -44.25 20.27 -42.43
C LYS A 532 -45.71 20.36 -42.85
N ASP A 533 -46.49 21.23 -42.21
CA ASP A 533 -47.87 21.56 -42.59
C ASP A 533 -48.80 20.34 -42.75
N ASN A 534 -48.70 19.32 -41.88
CA ASN A 534 -49.40 18.02 -41.95
C ASN A 534 -49.02 17.12 -43.14
N TRP A 535 -47.85 17.36 -43.74
CA TRP A 535 -47.26 16.50 -44.75
C TRP A 535 -45.88 16.08 -44.31
N TYR A 536 -45.43 14.91 -44.77
CA TYR A 536 -44.05 14.49 -44.59
C TYR A 536 -43.38 14.14 -45.91
N GLY A 537 -42.05 14.17 -45.87
CA GLY A 537 -41.15 13.79 -46.95
C GLY A 537 -39.79 13.45 -46.36
N PHE A 538 -38.76 13.40 -47.20
CA PHE A 538 -37.42 13.03 -46.75
C PHE A 538 -36.36 13.97 -47.30
N ILE A 539 -35.44 14.35 -46.43
CA ILE A 539 -34.22 15.12 -46.76
C ILE A 539 -32.99 14.22 -46.64
N ASP A 540 -31.93 14.54 -47.36
CA ASP A 540 -30.61 13.93 -47.10
C ASP A 540 -29.89 14.62 -45.95
N GLY A 541 -28.71 14.11 -45.59
CA GLY A 541 -27.89 14.67 -44.52
C GLY A 541 -27.33 16.07 -44.77
N ASN A 542 -27.46 16.61 -45.98
CA ASN A 542 -27.13 18.00 -46.31
C ASN A 542 -28.39 18.90 -46.28
N GLY A 543 -29.55 18.36 -45.91
CA GLY A 543 -30.82 19.08 -45.87
C GLY A 543 -31.55 19.15 -47.20
N ALA A 544 -31.06 18.50 -48.27
CA ALA A 544 -31.71 18.54 -49.57
C ALA A 544 -32.91 17.59 -49.62
N VAL A 545 -34.08 18.10 -50.02
CA VAL A 545 -35.29 17.28 -50.19
C VAL A 545 -35.06 16.25 -51.29
N LYS A 546 -35.11 14.96 -50.94
CA LYS A 546 -35.01 13.82 -51.88
C LYS A 546 -36.37 13.26 -52.23
N ILE A 547 -37.27 13.22 -51.26
CA ILE A 547 -38.65 12.80 -51.45
C ILE A 547 -39.52 14.00 -51.06
N PRO A 548 -40.33 14.54 -51.98
CA PRO A 548 -41.16 15.71 -51.73
C PRO A 548 -42.02 15.59 -50.48
N ILE A 549 -42.24 16.71 -49.80
CA ILE A 549 -43.07 16.79 -48.59
C ILE A 549 -44.55 16.86 -49.02
N ASN A 550 -45.07 15.74 -49.51
CA ASN A 550 -46.43 15.63 -50.05
C ASN A 550 -47.13 14.31 -49.67
N ILE A 551 -46.59 13.58 -48.69
CA ILE A 551 -47.21 12.37 -48.14
C ILE A 551 -48.01 12.79 -46.90
N PRO A 552 -49.31 12.45 -46.76
CA PRO A 552 -50.11 12.88 -45.63
C PRO A 552 -49.49 12.45 -44.30
N TYR A 553 -49.34 13.38 -43.36
CA TYR A 553 -48.87 13.06 -42.01
C TYR A 553 -49.83 12.10 -41.31
N GLN A 554 -49.26 11.17 -40.57
CA GLN A 554 -49.96 10.25 -39.71
C GLN A 554 -49.23 10.22 -38.37
N GLU A 555 -50.00 10.19 -37.29
CA GLU A 555 -49.43 10.09 -35.95
C GLU A 555 -48.58 8.82 -35.84
N GLY A 556 -47.40 8.96 -35.23
CA GLY A 556 -46.45 7.85 -35.09
C GLY A 556 -45.63 7.52 -36.33
N VAL A 557 -45.68 8.30 -37.42
CA VAL A 557 -44.90 8.05 -38.66
C VAL A 557 -43.39 7.88 -38.42
N LEU A 558 -42.82 8.55 -37.42
CA LEU A 558 -41.41 8.37 -37.06
C LEU A 558 -41.08 6.97 -36.53
N ASN A 559 -42.08 6.17 -36.16
CA ASN A 559 -41.87 4.80 -35.64
C ASN A 559 -41.94 3.73 -36.73
N TRP A 560 -42.57 4.00 -37.88
CA TRP A 560 -42.80 2.99 -38.92
C TRP A 560 -42.49 3.45 -40.35
N GLY A 561 -42.35 4.76 -40.58
CA GLY A 561 -42.16 5.36 -41.90
C GLY A 561 -40.70 5.65 -42.25
N LEU A 562 -39.73 5.19 -41.44
CA LEU A 562 -38.31 5.36 -41.71
C LEU A 562 -37.80 4.34 -42.74
N PHE A 563 -36.63 4.60 -43.33
CA PHE A 563 -36.02 3.70 -44.30
C PHE A 563 -35.33 2.52 -43.63
N SER A 564 -35.76 1.30 -43.95
CA SER A 564 -35.10 0.06 -43.52
C SER A 564 -33.68 -0.05 -44.10
N LYS A 565 -32.83 -0.88 -43.50
CA LYS A 565 -31.45 -1.16 -43.99
C LYS A 565 -31.38 -1.67 -45.43
N GLN A 566 -32.49 -2.16 -45.98
CA GLN A 566 -32.58 -2.61 -47.36
C GLN A 566 -33.08 -1.50 -48.33
N GLY A 567 -33.29 -0.28 -47.84
CA GLY A 567 -33.57 0.89 -48.66
C GLY A 567 -35.04 1.09 -49.06
N TYR A 568 -35.98 0.67 -48.22
CA TYR A 568 -37.41 0.95 -48.42
C TYR A 568 -38.04 1.59 -47.19
N ALA A 569 -39.08 2.40 -47.40
CA ALA A 569 -39.88 3.00 -46.35
C ALA A 569 -41.36 2.67 -46.54
N ARG A 570 -42.08 2.52 -45.43
CA ARG A 570 -43.52 2.38 -45.45
C ARG A 570 -44.18 3.74 -45.67
N ILE A 571 -45.20 3.75 -46.51
CA ILE A 571 -46.08 4.91 -46.68
C ILE A 571 -47.51 4.53 -46.31
N PHE A 572 -48.26 5.51 -45.81
CA PHE A 572 -49.67 5.33 -45.46
C PHE A 572 -50.53 6.31 -46.25
N LYS A 573 -51.48 5.77 -47.00
CA LYS A 573 -52.42 6.56 -47.82
C LYS A 573 -53.77 5.88 -47.81
N GLU A 574 -54.84 6.65 -47.59
CA GLU A 574 -56.23 6.16 -47.64
C GLU A 574 -56.46 4.91 -46.76
N ASP A 575 -55.98 4.95 -45.52
CA ASP A 575 -56.06 3.86 -44.54
C ASP A 575 -55.37 2.55 -44.94
N LYS A 576 -54.36 2.64 -45.82
CA LYS A 576 -53.58 1.50 -46.32
C LYS A 576 -52.08 1.78 -46.38
N PHE A 577 -51.30 0.73 -46.14
CA PHE A 577 -49.85 0.74 -46.26
C PHE A 577 -49.37 0.29 -47.64
N GLY A 578 -48.30 0.95 -48.10
CA GLY A 578 -47.50 0.60 -49.27
C GLY A 578 -46.01 0.80 -48.99
N LEU A 579 -45.16 0.59 -50.00
CA LEU A 579 -43.71 0.76 -49.90
C LEU A 579 -43.18 1.64 -51.02
N ILE A 580 -42.23 2.51 -50.65
CA ILE A 580 -41.40 3.29 -51.56
C ILE A 580 -39.93 2.91 -51.41
N ASP A 581 -39.15 3.05 -52.46
CA ASP A 581 -37.69 2.96 -52.40
C ASP A 581 -37.05 4.32 -52.02
N THR A 582 -35.72 4.37 -51.92
CA THR A 582 -34.96 5.59 -51.56
C THR A 582 -35.05 6.72 -52.60
N LEU A 583 -35.55 6.43 -53.81
CA LEU A 583 -35.84 7.43 -54.84
C LEU A 583 -37.29 7.94 -54.75
N GLY A 584 -38.08 7.41 -53.81
CA GLY A 584 -39.50 7.71 -53.66
C GLY A 584 -40.39 6.96 -54.66
N VAL A 585 -39.85 5.97 -55.39
CA VAL A 585 -40.63 5.17 -56.34
C VAL A 585 -41.46 4.17 -55.56
N GLN A 586 -42.79 4.28 -55.70
CA GLN A 586 -43.73 3.34 -55.09
C GLN A 586 -43.78 2.04 -55.88
N PHE A 587 -43.28 0.95 -55.28
CA PHE A 587 -43.31 -0.39 -55.90
C PHE A 587 -44.32 -1.33 -55.24
N ILE A 588 -44.72 -1.07 -53.99
CA ILE A 588 -45.93 -1.67 -53.39
C ILE A 588 -46.97 -0.57 -53.21
N PRO A 589 -48.12 -0.64 -53.88
CA PRO A 589 -49.18 0.34 -53.74
C PRO A 589 -49.83 0.25 -52.35
N ALA A 590 -50.32 1.40 -51.88
CA ALA A 590 -51.03 1.51 -50.61
C ALA A 590 -52.40 0.79 -50.66
N LEU A 591 -52.38 -0.55 -50.53
CA LEU A 591 -53.56 -1.42 -50.64
C LEU A 591 -53.73 -2.35 -49.42
N PHE A 592 -52.75 -2.43 -48.53
CA PHE A 592 -52.71 -3.44 -47.47
C PHE A 592 -53.01 -2.84 -46.09
N GLU A 593 -53.52 -3.66 -45.17
CA GLU A 593 -53.69 -3.24 -43.77
C GLU A 593 -52.35 -3.03 -43.08
N ASP A 594 -51.32 -3.74 -43.53
CA ASP A 594 -49.94 -3.61 -43.08
C ASP A 594 -49.00 -4.21 -44.13
N VAL A 595 -47.75 -3.77 -44.13
CA VAL A 595 -46.67 -4.31 -44.96
C VAL A 595 -45.43 -4.45 -44.09
N GLY A 596 -44.86 -5.65 -44.09
CA GLY A 596 -43.66 -5.99 -43.33
C GLY A 596 -42.39 -5.81 -44.15
N ASP A 597 -41.30 -6.36 -43.63
CA ASP A 597 -39.98 -6.23 -44.23
C ASP A 597 -39.88 -6.96 -45.58
N VAL A 598 -39.12 -6.36 -46.50
CA VAL A 598 -38.84 -6.90 -47.84
C VAL A 598 -37.71 -7.93 -47.74
N SER A 599 -37.95 -9.14 -48.26
CA SER A 599 -36.93 -10.14 -48.53
C SER A 599 -36.57 -10.18 -50.02
N ASN A 600 -35.60 -11.02 -50.43
CA ASN A 600 -35.08 -11.01 -51.81
C ASN A 600 -36.13 -11.17 -52.92
N HIS A 601 -37.26 -11.86 -52.66
CA HIS A 601 -38.33 -12.05 -53.68
C HIS A 601 -39.76 -12.05 -53.11
N LEU A 602 -39.93 -11.91 -51.79
CA LEU A 602 -41.23 -11.95 -51.11
C LEU A 602 -41.37 -10.83 -50.09
N ILE A 603 -42.57 -10.29 -49.97
CA ILE A 603 -42.91 -9.18 -49.07
C ILE A 603 -44.10 -9.60 -48.22
N ALA A 604 -43.96 -9.47 -46.90
CA ALA A 604 -45.04 -9.74 -45.98
C ALA A 604 -46.14 -8.68 -46.11
N ILE A 605 -47.38 -9.11 -46.29
CA ILE A 605 -48.55 -8.22 -46.45
C ILE A 605 -49.70 -8.70 -45.58
N LYS A 606 -50.45 -7.76 -45.01
CA LYS A 606 -51.57 -8.06 -44.10
C LYS A 606 -52.92 -7.68 -44.71
N ARG A 607 -53.89 -8.57 -44.54
CA ARG A 607 -55.29 -8.33 -44.94
C ARG A 607 -56.23 -9.14 -44.05
N LYS A 608 -57.35 -8.53 -43.65
CA LYS A 608 -58.35 -9.08 -42.72
C LYS A 608 -57.70 -9.63 -41.44
N GLY A 609 -56.72 -8.91 -40.90
CA GLY A 609 -56.03 -9.28 -39.66
C GLY A 609 -54.99 -10.39 -39.77
N LYS A 610 -54.81 -11.02 -40.93
CA LYS A 610 -53.84 -12.11 -41.14
C LYS A 610 -52.75 -11.73 -42.16
N TRP A 611 -51.57 -12.27 -41.96
CA TRP A 611 -50.39 -12.07 -42.79
C TRP A 611 -50.24 -13.17 -43.83
N GLY A 612 -49.80 -12.77 -45.02
CA GLY A 612 -49.35 -13.62 -46.12
C GLY A 612 -48.15 -12.96 -46.82
N TYR A 613 -47.76 -13.47 -47.98
CA TYR A 613 -46.63 -12.91 -48.74
C TYR A 613 -46.97 -12.73 -50.22
N CYS A 614 -46.53 -11.62 -50.82
CA CYS A 614 -46.59 -11.38 -52.26
C CYS A 614 -45.19 -11.24 -52.88
N ASP A 615 -45.12 -11.35 -54.21
CA ASP A 615 -43.93 -10.92 -54.96
C ASP A 615 -43.91 -9.39 -55.17
N PHE A 616 -42.86 -8.88 -55.82
CA PHE A 616 -42.71 -7.45 -56.16
C PHE A 616 -43.74 -6.94 -57.18
N ASP A 617 -44.38 -7.83 -57.94
CA ASP A 617 -45.52 -7.49 -58.80
C ASP A 617 -46.84 -7.43 -58.00
N THR A 618 -46.79 -7.52 -56.67
CA THR A 618 -47.93 -7.58 -55.73
C THR A 618 -48.82 -8.81 -55.87
N LYS A 619 -48.35 -9.87 -56.54
CA LYS A 619 -49.10 -11.14 -56.67
C LYS A 619 -48.90 -11.98 -55.42
N LEU A 620 -50.01 -12.35 -54.78
CA LEU A 620 -50.01 -13.22 -53.59
C LEU A 620 -49.35 -14.58 -53.91
N LYS A 621 -48.36 -14.97 -53.11
CA LYS A 621 -47.65 -16.27 -53.20
C LYS A 621 -47.96 -17.17 -52.02
N ILE A 622 -48.07 -16.60 -50.83
CA ILE A 622 -48.40 -17.33 -49.59
C ILE A 622 -49.69 -16.74 -49.02
N PRO A 623 -50.76 -17.54 -48.81
CA PRO A 623 -52.05 -17.06 -48.32
C PRO A 623 -52.01 -16.37 -46.94
N TYR A 624 -53.05 -15.58 -46.66
CA TYR A 624 -53.22 -14.84 -45.40
C TYR A 624 -53.63 -15.75 -44.23
N ASN A 625 -52.70 -16.57 -43.73
CA ASN A 625 -52.98 -17.57 -42.69
C ASN A 625 -52.37 -17.24 -41.32
N PHE A 626 -51.42 -16.31 -41.26
CA PHE A 626 -50.56 -16.13 -40.08
C PHE A 626 -50.94 -14.93 -39.22
N GLU A 627 -50.70 -15.02 -37.92
CA GLU A 627 -50.91 -13.95 -36.92
C GLU A 627 -49.72 -12.98 -36.88
N ALA A 628 -48.51 -13.50 -37.08
CA ALA A 628 -47.28 -12.73 -37.21
C ALA A 628 -46.33 -13.46 -38.17
N VAL A 629 -45.44 -12.70 -38.82
CA VAL A 629 -44.49 -13.22 -39.81
C VAL A 629 -43.19 -12.42 -39.77
N SER A 630 -42.06 -13.06 -40.08
CA SER A 630 -40.79 -12.39 -40.37
C SER A 630 -40.55 -12.27 -41.88
N ALA A 631 -39.58 -11.43 -42.29
CA ALA A 631 -39.02 -11.55 -43.63
C ALA A 631 -38.40 -12.93 -43.86
N PHE A 632 -38.33 -13.35 -45.12
CA PHE A 632 -37.59 -14.56 -45.51
C PHE A 632 -36.09 -14.33 -45.40
N TYR A 633 -35.41 -15.28 -44.77
CA TYR A 633 -33.97 -15.32 -44.64
C TYR A 633 -33.48 -16.74 -44.95
N LYS A 634 -32.57 -16.89 -45.93
CA LYS A 634 -32.15 -18.20 -46.48
C LYS A 634 -33.31 -19.14 -46.86
N GLY A 635 -34.36 -18.58 -47.44
CA GLY A 635 -35.51 -19.36 -47.95
C GLY A 635 -36.44 -19.92 -46.89
N VAL A 636 -36.38 -19.39 -45.66
CA VAL A 636 -37.34 -19.68 -44.59
C VAL A 636 -37.79 -18.41 -43.88
N ALA A 637 -38.98 -18.44 -43.29
CA ALA A 637 -39.51 -17.35 -42.48
C ALA A 637 -40.12 -17.89 -41.18
N ILE A 638 -39.97 -17.13 -40.10
CA ILE A 638 -40.60 -17.39 -38.81
C ILE A 638 -42.05 -16.90 -38.91
N VAL A 639 -42.99 -17.74 -38.54
CA VAL A 639 -44.42 -17.40 -38.58
C VAL A 639 -45.11 -17.82 -37.28
N LYS A 640 -46.15 -17.08 -36.93
CA LYS A 640 -47.02 -17.38 -35.79
C LYS A 640 -48.40 -17.75 -36.27
N SER A 641 -48.93 -18.86 -35.79
CA SER A 641 -50.31 -19.28 -36.00
C SER A 641 -50.76 -20.09 -34.79
N ASP A 642 -52.04 -19.95 -34.42
CA ASP A 642 -52.62 -20.55 -33.22
C ASP A 642 -51.84 -20.20 -31.94
N GLY A 643 -51.33 -18.96 -31.86
CA GLY A 643 -50.58 -18.48 -30.70
C GLY A 643 -49.14 -18.97 -30.58
N LYS A 644 -48.64 -19.85 -31.44
CA LYS A 644 -47.29 -20.42 -31.38
C LYS A 644 -46.47 -20.15 -32.65
N TYR A 645 -45.15 -20.15 -32.51
CA TYR A 645 -44.19 -19.90 -33.59
C TYR A 645 -43.71 -21.19 -34.24
N GLY A 646 -43.54 -21.14 -35.56
CA GLY A 646 -42.98 -22.17 -36.42
C GLY A 646 -42.17 -21.55 -37.55
N LEU A 647 -41.70 -22.40 -38.47
CA LEU A 647 -40.85 -22.00 -39.59
C LEU A 647 -41.42 -22.52 -40.90
N ILE A 648 -41.62 -21.65 -41.89
CA ILE A 648 -42.10 -22.02 -43.24
C ILE A 648 -41.03 -21.82 -44.30
N ASP A 649 -41.16 -22.51 -45.42
CA ASP A 649 -40.39 -22.27 -46.65
C ASP A 649 -41.07 -21.22 -47.57
N GLU A 650 -40.40 -20.87 -48.67
CA GLU A 650 -40.90 -19.88 -49.65
C GLU A 650 -42.18 -20.32 -50.39
N LYS A 651 -42.59 -21.58 -50.25
CA LYS A 651 -43.88 -22.08 -50.76
C LYS A 651 -44.99 -22.00 -49.70
N GLY A 652 -44.66 -21.56 -48.49
CA GLY A 652 -45.58 -21.52 -47.35
C GLY A 652 -45.74 -22.86 -46.63
N SER A 653 -44.90 -23.86 -46.92
CA SER A 653 -44.94 -25.16 -46.26
C SER A 653 -44.14 -25.13 -44.96
N PHE A 654 -44.67 -25.69 -43.87
CA PHE A 654 -43.96 -25.77 -42.59
C PHE A 654 -42.74 -26.67 -42.70
N LYS A 655 -41.57 -26.11 -42.37
CA LYS A 655 -40.37 -26.86 -42.03
C LYS A 655 -40.40 -27.27 -40.56
N PHE A 656 -40.82 -26.36 -39.68
CA PHE A 656 -41.07 -26.63 -38.26
C PHE A 656 -42.50 -26.23 -37.92
N GLU A 657 -43.27 -27.18 -37.41
CA GLU A 657 -44.64 -26.95 -36.93
C GLU A 657 -44.68 -25.89 -35.83
N GLN A 658 -45.80 -25.16 -35.77
CA GLN A 658 -46.03 -24.08 -34.80
C GLN A 658 -46.22 -24.61 -33.38
N LYS A 659 -45.15 -24.58 -32.58
CA LYS A 659 -45.18 -25.07 -31.18
C LYS A 659 -44.41 -24.20 -30.19
N TYR A 660 -43.53 -23.32 -30.67
CA TYR A 660 -42.65 -22.53 -29.82
C TYR A 660 -43.35 -21.26 -29.32
N GLU A 661 -42.97 -20.78 -28.14
CA GLU A 661 -43.49 -19.55 -27.53
C GLU A 661 -42.81 -18.31 -28.11
N SER A 662 -41.52 -18.43 -28.41
CA SER A 662 -40.74 -17.45 -29.15
C SER A 662 -39.73 -18.17 -30.07
N MET A 663 -39.29 -17.47 -31.11
CA MET A 663 -38.29 -17.95 -32.05
C MET A 663 -37.53 -16.76 -32.64
N GLU A 664 -36.21 -16.78 -32.55
CA GLU A 664 -35.34 -15.69 -33.00
C GLU A 664 -34.07 -16.20 -33.68
N TRP A 665 -33.54 -15.43 -34.63
CA TRP A 665 -32.31 -15.77 -35.32
C TRP A 665 -31.07 -15.44 -34.50
N ILE A 666 -30.24 -16.45 -34.22
CA ILE A 666 -28.90 -16.23 -33.66
C ILE A 666 -27.93 -15.85 -34.77
N ASN A 667 -27.94 -16.64 -35.84
CA ASN A 667 -27.15 -16.41 -37.03
C ASN A 667 -27.79 -17.15 -38.21
N LYS A 668 -27.04 -17.29 -39.30
CA LYS A 668 -27.51 -17.88 -40.55
C LYS A 668 -27.91 -19.37 -40.50
N ASP A 669 -27.61 -20.09 -39.43
CA ASP A 669 -27.82 -21.55 -39.33
C ASP A 669 -28.54 -21.99 -38.04
N TYR A 670 -28.69 -21.10 -37.06
CA TYR A 670 -29.21 -21.42 -35.71
C TYR A 670 -30.27 -20.43 -35.24
N LEU A 671 -31.25 -20.96 -34.50
CA LEU A 671 -32.38 -20.24 -33.91
C LEU A 671 -32.35 -20.41 -32.38
N LEU A 672 -32.59 -19.32 -31.66
CA LEU A 672 -33.00 -19.35 -30.26
C LEU A 672 -34.50 -19.61 -30.23
N VAL A 673 -34.94 -20.57 -29.44
CA VAL A 673 -36.35 -20.95 -29.31
C VAL A 673 -36.73 -21.07 -27.85
N GLN A 674 -37.96 -20.70 -27.53
CA GLN A 674 -38.55 -20.90 -26.22
C GLN A 674 -39.70 -21.92 -26.29
N LEU A 675 -39.71 -22.85 -25.36
CA LEU A 675 -40.80 -23.82 -25.17
C LEU A 675 -40.95 -24.06 -23.67
N ASP A 676 -42.19 -23.99 -23.19
CA ASP A 676 -42.52 -24.16 -21.77
C ASP A 676 -41.65 -23.25 -20.87
N GLU A 677 -41.57 -21.95 -21.21
CA GLU A 677 -40.76 -20.92 -20.54
C GLU A 677 -39.23 -21.13 -20.56
N ASN A 678 -38.74 -22.15 -21.27
CA ASN A 678 -37.31 -22.46 -21.34
C ASN A 678 -36.71 -22.20 -22.72
N ASP A 679 -35.57 -21.52 -22.72
CA ASP A 679 -34.73 -21.26 -23.88
C ASP A 679 -33.89 -22.48 -24.26
N GLY A 680 -33.74 -22.70 -25.57
CA GLY A 680 -32.76 -23.59 -26.15
C GLY A 680 -32.38 -23.16 -27.56
N ILE A 681 -31.41 -23.86 -28.15
CA ILE A 681 -30.91 -23.56 -29.48
C ILE A 681 -31.16 -24.74 -30.40
N ILE A 682 -31.76 -24.46 -31.56
CA ILE A 682 -31.97 -25.45 -32.62
C ILE A 682 -31.31 -24.98 -33.93
N ASN A 683 -31.02 -25.92 -34.82
CA ASN A 683 -30.58 -25.59 -36.18
C ASN A 683 -31.72 -25.72 -37.21
N LEU A 684 -31.43 -25.38 -38.47
CA LEU A 684 -32.40 -25.48 -39.58
C LEU A 684 -32.78 -26.91 -40.00
N LYS A 685 -32.19 -27.94 -39.37
CA LYS A 685 -32.59 -29.36 -39.48
C LYS A 685 -33.46 -29.83 -38.31
N ASN A 686 -33.85 -28.91 -37.41
CA ASN A 686 -34.57 -29.20 -36.16
C ASN A 686 -33.76 -30.02 -35.14
N GLU A 687 -32.43 -30.05 -35.25
CA GLU A 687 -31.58 -30.70 -34.26
C GLU A 687 -31.41 -29.75 -33.06
N ILE A 688 -31.60 -30.28 -31.84
CA ILE A 688 -31.37 -29.55 -30.59
C ILE A 688 -29.86 -29.43 -30.37
N ILE A 689 -29.36 -28.21 -30.43
CA ILE A 689 -27.95 -27.86 -30.23
C ILE A 689 -27.68 -27.53 -28.77
N LEU A 690 -28.59 -26.78 -28.15
CA LEU A 690 -28.69 -26.64 -26.70
C LEU A 690 -30.10 -27.04 -26.22
N PRO A 691 -30.20 -27.85 -25.15
CA PRO A 691 -31.48 -28.26 -24.60
C PRO A 691 -32.33 -27.05 -24.16
N LEU A 692 -33.65 -27.22 -24.24
CA LEU A 692 -34.63 -26.21 -23.82
C LEU A 692 -34.89 -26.33 -22.32
N ASN A 693 -33.88 -25.99 -21.52
CA ASN A 693 -33.93 -26.07 -20.05
C ASN A 693 -33.17 -24.92 -19.36
N TYR A 694 -32.98 -23.82 -20.08
CA TYR A 694 -32.39 -22.60 -19.56
C TYR A 694 -33.47 -21.54 -19.43
N THR A 695 -33.45 -20.77 -18.35
CA THR A 695 -34.36 -19.63 -18.19
C THR A 695 -34.01 -18.50 -19.15
N LYS A 696 -32.74 -18.42 -19.56
CA LYS A 696 -32.23 -17.45 -20.53
C LYS A 696 -30.91 -17.90 -21.15
N ILE A 697 -30.66 -17.54 -22.41
CA ILE A 697 -29.35 -17.69 -23.06
C ILE A 697 -28.86 -16.33 -23.61
N GLU A 698 -27.62 -15.93 -23.28
CA GLU A 698 -27.01 -14.69 -23.76
C GLU A 698 -25.59 -14.92 -24.32
N PHE A 699 -25.09 -13.97 -25.11
CA PHE A 699 -23.71 -13.96 -25.62
C PHE A 699 -22.83 -13.04 -24.77
N THR A 700 -21.58 -13.44 -24.52
CA THR A 700 -20.59 -12.49 -23.96
C THR A 700 -20.33 -11.35 -24.94
N SER A 701 -19.92 -10.19 -24.42
CA SER A 701 -19.64 -8.99 -25.22
C SER A 701 -18.59 -9.22 -26.31
N ASP A 702 -17.61 -10.08 -26.07
CA ASP A 702 -16.59 -10.48 -27.04
C ASP A 702 -17.03 -11.64 -27.97
N LYS A 703 -18.24 -12.16 -27.78
CA LYS A 703 -18.86 -13.25 -28.56
C LYS A 703 -17.99 -14.51 -28.62
N THR A 704 -17.30 -14.83 -27.51
CA THR A 704 -16.52 -16.08 -27.38
C THR A 704 -17.26 -17.17 -26.59
N MET A 705 -18.18 -16.78 -25.70
CA MET A 705 -18.93 -17.68 -24.82
C MET A 705 -20.43 -17.39 -24.86
N LEU A 706 -21.23 -18.41 -24.52
CA LEU A 706 -22.63 -18.29 -24.16
C LEU A 706 -22.77 -18.29 -22.64
N MET A 707 -23.62 -17.41 -22.13
CA MET A 707 -24.10 -17.39 -20.75
C MET A 707 -25.42 -18.15 -20.69
N LEU A 708 -25.46 -19.20 -19.88
CA LEU A 708 -26.58 -20.13 -19.76
C LEU A 708 -27.18 -19.97 -18.37
N TYR A 709 -28.36 -19.35 -18.28
CA TYR A 709 -29.03 -19.07 -17.01
C TYR A 709 -29.94 -20.24 -16.60
N GLN A 710 -29.88 -20.60 -15.33
CA GLN A 710 -30.78 -21.55 -14.68
C GLN A 710 -31.18 -20.96 -13.34
N GLU A 711 -32.44 -20.55 -13.21
CA GLU A 711 -32.93 -19.82 -12.04
C GLU A 711 -32.07 -18.56 -11.76
N ASP A 712 -31.49 -18.44 -10.56
CA ASP A 712 -30.64 -17.32 -10.13
C ASP A 712 -29.14 -17.52 -10.45
N GLU A 713 -28.78 -18.65 -11.09
CA GLU A 713 -27.41 -19.01 -11.43
C GLU A 713 -27.17 -18.94 -12.94
N PHE A 714 -25.90 -18.86 -13.34
CA PHE A 714 -25.53 -19.03 -14.74
C PHE A 714 -24.15 -19.66 -14.89
N SER A 715 -23.98 -20.35 -16.01
CA SER A 715 -22.71 -20.97 -16.41
C SER A 715 -22.30 -20.51 -17.80
N TYR A 716 -21.04 -20.81 -18.17
CA TYR A 716 -20.52 -20.50 -19.49
C TYR A 716 -20.35 -21.74 -20.36
N LYS A 717 -20.54 -21.58 -21.66
CA LYS A 717 -20.15 -22.57 -22.67
C LYS A 717 -19.48 -21.91 -23.86
N LYS A 718 -18.38 -22.47 -24.35
CA LYS A 718 -17.66 -21.92 -25.50
C LYS A 718 -18.50 -22.00 -26.76
N ILE A 719 -18.57 -20.91 -27.51
CA ILE A 719 -19.35 -20.84 -28.76
C ILE A 719 -18.87 -21.89 -29.77
N GLU A 720 -17.56 -22.13 -29.84
CA GLU A 720 -16.97 -23.16 -30.70
C GLU A 720 -17.34 -24.60 -30.31
N GLU A 721 -17.70 -24.85 -29.06
CA GLU A 721 -18.18 -26.15 -28.59
C GLU A 721 -19.67 -26.35 -28.88
N VAL A 722 -20.43 -25.25 -28.97
CA VAL A 722 -21.88 -25.28 -29.21
C VAL A 722 -22.19 -25.31 -30.70
N PHE A 723 -21.63 -24.38 -31.46
CA PHE A 723 -21.87 -24.28 -32.89
C PHE A 723 -20.76 -25.01 -33.64
N LYS A 724 -21.05 -26.22 -34.13
CA LYS A 724 -20.14 -26.92 -35.03
C LYS A 724 -19.92 -26.07 -36.28
N LYS A 725 -18.65 -25.83 -36.64
CA LYS A 725 -18.25 -25.15 -37.87
C LYS A 725 -18.64 -25.94 -39.11
#